data_AF-A0A8H7EAY8-F1
#
_entry.id   AF-A0A8H7EAY8-F1
#
_cell.length_a   1.000
_cell.length_b   1.000
_cell.length_c   1.000
_cell.angle_alpha   90.00
_cell.angle_beta   90.00
_cell.angle_gamma   90.00
#
_symmetry.space_group_name_H-M   'P 1'
#
loop_
_entity.id
_entity.type
_entity.pdbx_description
1 polymer ?
#
loop_
_entity_poly.entity_id
_entity_poly.type
_entity_poly.pdbx_seq_one_letter_code
_entity_poly.pdbx_strand_id
1 'polypeptide(L)'
;MLQVIAVLAFFALTIDYVYMLWRRRYLPPGPFPLPIFGNHFQTPSHKPWISWEKWAQYYNSPMITLWIGRHPRIVLSDAWVASDLLEKRSDIFSSRPRLIAMGDAINATNTNQTTLVYGDRWRKHRKLMHMAVGSQAVRKYRTFQAHESAILVRDFLLEPQDFELSIERYSVSVTSIVGWGRRVDRKNDYVAQQALKLMEAVNFVVPGIYLMEAVPFLMHLPAWLYALPSQMRLGASVLSRYFYLLTQEGAEAEEHNFGKHVMASQQGSDITDVEVASLMGNLIGGGVDTTSSTMMSCILAMARFPEVQKKVHAEFDAVIGTDRSPSWEDIDSNALPYMTAVVKEALRWRTVTILAGIPHANTVNFDYQGYHFPAGTNFTGNMWAIHRHPRDFPDPDRFIPERFLEGEGSAKQPYPNKYGMNPFGWGRRQCSGQPLAEQGLLYSLARMMWAFNILPGLDEHHNEVKLDIFAYTNSENMRPEPFQVRFIPRSDAIKNLLLDEAGEARESVFPAQLCHSSMRTISTNTSLRFASSLNSSSDWASLIDPYNLRLKYIPTAVTLPTTPQQVSDIVVCAAAAGVKVQARSGGHSYGSFSLGGKNGSLVVDLRNFNTISLDNSTGIVTVGGGARLGNLGLGIYNQGQRALPHGTFPGVGIGGHYTHGGFGYSSRRWGLALDTIVAMDVVLADGRLVHVTPASYPDLYYALRGAADSIGIITTFHLQTQPAPAQVVSYASNFSTALKTADAAADIVFKLQTFVTTSPYVNRNLTLEVYTSIFGEFSVRGWYFGDLDHFTQTVFPAMLSGMPTPDNTTVQEYGWLTALENIAEGEPLREPLTGYNNHQTFYTKSVVTREAKPLSKVALASYFRYIIDKGFTAAFPWNTFISLYGGKDSQINTPAADSAAYSHRDSLWVFQNIGSSADRLPPFSPEITTFVDGLNAALTDAQPDGDFLAYPNYLDPALTPAEAADLYYGPATYGKLVKIKGDVDPGAVFWNPQAIGNAVLTLALVFPWATSNVSSALFRVISVDVRRALSILPYHPVYG
;
A
#
# COMPACT_ATOMS: atom_id res chain seq x y z
N MET A 1 22.23 53.41 -17.92
CA MET A 1 20.94 52.70 -18.10
C MET A 1 20.49 51.99 -16.82
N LEU A 2 21.28 51.07 -16.25
CA LEU A 2 20.94 50.35 -15.01
C LEU A 2 20.65 51.26 -13.80
N GLN A 3 21.41 52.35 -13.61
CA GLN A 3 21.16 53.31 -12.53
C GLN A 3 19.82 54.05 -12.69
N VAL A 4 19.46 54.45 -13.92
CA VAL A 4 18.17 55.11 -14.20
C VAL A 4 17.00 54.15 -13.94
N ILE A 5 17.13 52.88 -14.35
CA ILE A 5 16.14 51.83 -14.09
C ILE A 5 15.98 51.60 -12.58
N ALA A 6 17.08 51.54 -11.83
CA ALA A 6 17.05 51.35 -10.38
C ALA A 6 16.37 52.53 -9.66
N VAL A 7 16.66 53.76 -10.07
CA VAL A 7 16.02 54.97 -9.51
C VAL A 7 14.52 54.99 -9.82
N LEU A 8 14.12 54.71 -11.06
CA LEU A 8 12.70 54.63 -11.44
C LEU A 8 11.96 53.52 -10.69
N ALA A 9 12.59 52.36 -10.51
CA ALA A 9 12.03 51.25 -9.74
C ALA A 9 11.85 51.63 -8.26
N PHE A 10 12.82 52.33 -7.66
CA PHE A 10 12.73 52.82 -6.28
C PHE A 10 11.59 53.82 -6.09
N PHE A 11 11.43 54.80 -7.00
CA PHE A 11 10.32 55.75 -6.95
C PHE A 11 8.96 55.06 -7.14
N ALA A 12 8.86 54.15 -8.11
CA ALA A 12 7.64 53.38 -8.32
C ALA A 12 7.25 52.56 -7.09
N LEU A 13 8.22 51.90 -6.45
CA LEU A 13 8.02 51.13 -5.24
C LEU A 13 7.65 52.00 -4.04
N THR A 14 8.23 53.19 -3.92
CA THR A 14 7.91 54.15 -2.86
C THR A 14 6.48 54.70 -3.03
N ILE A 15 6.10 55.13 -4.23
CA ILE A 15 4.75 55.63 -4.53
C ILE A 15 3.71 54.54 -4.24
N ASP A 16 3.98 53.31 -4.69
CA ASP A 16 3.10 52.18 -4.45
C ASP A 16 2.95 51.85 -2.96
N TYR A 17 4.04 51.88 -2.20
CA TYR A 17 4.00 51.66 -0.77
C TYR A 17 3.27 52.78 -0.02
N VAL A 18 3.45 54.04 -0.40
CA VAL A 18 2.68 55.17 0.14
C VAL A 18 1.19 55.00 -0.16
N TYR A 19 0.82 54.55 -1.36
CA TYR A 19 -0.57 54.24 -1.71
C TYR A 19 -1.15 53.11 -0.86
N MET A 20 -0.37 52.06 -0.60
CA MET A 20 -0.74 50.96 0.30
C MET A 20 -1.01 51.47 1.73
N LEU A 21 -0.13 52.31 2.27
CA LEU A 21 -0.29 52.90 3.60
C LEU A 21 -1.47 53.88 3.67
N TRP A 22 -1.71 54.63 2.60
CA TRP A 22 -2.89 55.49 2.48
C TRP A 22 -4.19 54.69 2.50
N ARG A 23 -4.25 53.54 1.82
CA ARG A 23 -5.41 52.64 1.88
C ARG A 23 -5.59 52.00 3.26
N ARG A 24 -4.49 51.63 3.93
CA ARG A 24 -4.51 51.02 5.27
C ARG A 24 -5.28 51.86 6.29
N ARG A 25 -5.27 53.19 6.18
CA ARG A 25 -5.97 54.09 7.14
C ARG A 25 -7.50 53.92 7.15
N TYR A 26 -8.05 53.31 6.11
CA TYR A 26 -9.49 53.09 5.95
C TYR A 26 -9.92 51.65 6.21
N LEU A 27 -8.98 50.77 6.56
CA LEU A 27 -9.23 49.36 6.83
C LEU A 27 -9.11 49.06 8.34
N PRO A 28 -9.65 47.93 8.82
CA PRO A 28 -9.45 47.47 10.18
C PRO A 28 -7.97 47.45 10.58
N PRO A 29 -7.66 47.65 11.87
CA PRO A 29 -6.28 47.64 12.35
C PRO A 29 -5.60 46.29 12.07
N GLY A 30 -4.27 46.28 12.09
CA GLY A 30 -3.50 45.07 11.80
C GLY A 30 -2.01 45.35 11.78
N PRO A 31 -1.17 44.29 11.73
CA PRO A 31 0.28 44.42 11.68
C PRO A 31 0.70 45.32 10.53
N PHE A 32 1.73 46.14 10.76
CA PHE A 32 2.20 47.08 9.76
C PHE A 32 2.83 46.31 8.58
N PRO A 33 2.39 46.52 7.34
CA PRO A 33 2.83 45.72 6.20
C PRO A 33 4.22 46.14 5.71
N LEU A 34 5.03 45.18 5.27
CA LEU A 34 6.30 45.46 4.60
C LEU A 34 6.08 45.82 3.12
N PRO A 35 6.97 46.62 2.50
CA PRO A 35 6.95 46.84 1.06
C PRO A 35 7.03 45.52 0.28
N ILE A 36 6.33 45.44 -0.85
CA ILE A 36 6.23 44.25 -1.75
C ILE A 36 5.51 43.04 -1.14
N PHE A 37 5.92 42.58 0.05
CA PHE A 37 5.48 41.30 0.63
C PHE A 37 4.29 41.43 1.58
N GLY A 38 3.98 42.65 2.04
CA GLY A 38 2.98 42.88 3.07
C GLY A 38 3.37 42.20 4.39
N ASN A 39 2.43 41.49 5.00
CA ASN A 39 2.58 40.73 6.23
C ASN A 39 2.96 39.24 6.00
N HIS A 40 3.39 38.85 4.80
CA HIS A 40 3.73 37.45 4.49
C HIS A 40 4.75 36.87 5.49
N PHE A 41 5.90 37.52 5.68
CA PHE A 41 6.94 37.09 6.62
C PHE A 41 6.64 37.41 8.09
N GLN A 42 5.60 38.20 8.37
CA GLN A 42 5.13 38.48 9.73
C GLN A 42 4.09 37.45 10.19
N THR A 43 3.53 36.68 9.26
CA THR A 43 2.55 35.62 9.54
C THR A 43 3.31 34.31 9.76
N PRO A 44 3.17 33.64 10.92
CA PRO A 44 3.85 32.38 11.17
C PRO A 44 3.44 31.29 10.17
N SER A 45 4.39 30.44 9.78
CA SER A 45 4.11 29.28 8.91
C SER A 45 3.38 28.14 9.63
N HIS A 46 3.39 28.13 10.96
CA HIS A 46 2.73 27.12 11.79
C HIS A 46 1.55 27.73 12.55
N LYS A 47 0.33 27.23 12.28
CA LYS A 47 -0.97 27.61 12.85
C LYS A 47 -1.16 29.14 12.95
N PRO A 48 -1.09 29.87 11.82
CA PRO A 48 -1.12 31.34 11.82
C PRO A 48 -2.38 31.95 12.45
N TRP A 49 -3.52 31.25 12.40
CA TRP A 49 -4.80 31.67 13.00
C TRP A 49 -4.72 31.94 14.51
N ILE A 50 -3.81 31.27 15.23
CA ILE A 50 -3.55 31.54 16.67
C ILE A 50 -2.92 32.92 16.84
N SER A 51 -2.03 33.31 15.93
CA SER A 51 -1.42 34.65 15.98
C SER A 51 -2.41 35.74 15.57
N TRP A 52 -3.34 35.42 14.67
CA TRP A 52 -4.40 36.36 14.28
C TRP A 52 -5.39 36.60 15.42
N GLU A 53 -5.71 35.58 16.22
CA GLU A 53 -6.48 35.75 17.46
C GLU A 53 -5.76 36.72 18.42
N LYS A 54 -4.46 36.50 18.66
CA LYS A 54 -3.64 37.39 19.50
C LYS A 54 -3.59 38.82 18.96
N TRP A 55 -3.53 39.01 17.65
CA TRP A 55 -3.58 40.33 17.03
C TRP A 55 -4.95 40.98 17.16
N ALA A 56 -6.05 40.25 16.98
CA ALA A 56 -7.40 40.77 17.20
C ALA A 56 -7.57 41.27 18.65
N GLN A 57 -7.04 40.52 19.62
CA GLN A 57 -6.99 40.92 21.03
C GLN A 57 -6.11 42.15 21.26
N TYR A 58 -4.89 42.17 20.70
CA TYR A 58 -3.95 43.29 20.83
C TYR A 58 -4.52 44.61 20.29
N TYR A 59 -5.16 44.57 19.12
CA TYR A 59 -5.80 45.74 18.51
C TYR A 59 -7.19 46.03 19.07
N ASN A 60 -7.70 45.19 19.98
CA ASN A 60 -9.06 45.24 20.51
C ASN A 60 -10.12 45.45 19.41
N SER A 61 -10.06 44.61 18.37
CA SER A 61 -10.88 44.75 17.16
C SER A 61 -11.48 43.40 16.75
N PRO A 62 -12.77 43.35 16.36
CA PRO A 62 -13.41 42.12 15.88
C PRO A 62 -12.90 41.66 14.51
N MET A 63 -12.18 42.53 13.81
CA MET A 63 -11.57 42.25 12.51
C MET A 63 -10.16 42.83 12.45
N ILE A 64 -9.25 42.15 11.76
CA ILE A 64 -7.91 42.67 11.48
C ILE A 64 -7.59 42.61 9.99
N THR A 65 -6.69 43.49 9.55
CA THR A 65 -6.19 43.49 8.17
C THR A 65 -4.82 42.83 8.08
N LEU A 66 -4.71 41.80 7.25
CA LEU A 66 -3.45 41.21 6.79
C LEU A 66 -3.22 41.54 5.33
N TRP A 67 -2.08 42.13 5.02
CA TRP A 67 -1.68 42.38 3.64
C TRP A 67 -0.88 41.21 3.12
N ILE A 68 -1.34 40.55 2.07
CA ILE A 68 -0.53 39.55 1.35
C ILE A 68 -0.12 40.20 0.04
N GLY A 69 1.16 40.57 -0.04
CA GLY A 69 1.65 41.48 -1.06
C GLY A 69 0.92 42.83 -1.02
N ARG A 70 0.23 43.17 -2.11
CA ARG A 70 -0.56 44.41 -2.27
C ARG A 70 -2.05 44.27 -1.92
N HIS A 71 -2.49 43.07 -1.54
CA HIS A 71 -3.91 42.76 -1.38
C HIS A 71 -4.28 42.66 0.11
N PRO A 72 -5.21 43.51 0.60
CA PRO A 72 -5.69 43.40 1.96
C PRO A 72 -6.64 42.19 2.09
N ARG A 73 -6.41 41.41 3.14
CA ARG A 73 -7.27 40.31 3.60
C ARG A 73 -7.80 40.66 4.99
N ILE A 74 -9.11 40.70 5.13
CA ILE A 74 -9.78 40.98 6.39
C ILE A 74 -10.04 39.65 7.10
N VAL A 75 -9.45 39.48 8.27
CA VAL A 75 -9.66 38.30 9.12
C VAL A 75 -10.75 38.62 10.14
N LEU A 76 -11.85 37.87 10.08
CA LEU A 76 -13.01 38.00 10.97
C LEU A 76 -12.82 37.09 12.18
N SER A 77 -12.70 37.66 13.39
CA SER A 77 -12.48 36.91 14.63
C SER A 77 -13.67 36.97 15.60
N ASP A 78 -14.80 37.55 15.17
CA ASP A 78 -16.01 37.75 15.95
C ASP A 78 -17.24 37.17 15.22
N ALA A 79 -18.05 36.38 15.94
CA ALA A 79 -19.22 35.70 15.37
C ALA A 79 -20.28 36.69 14.82
N TRP A 80 -20.50 37.80 15.51
CA TRP A 80 -21.55 38.76 15.19
C TRP A 80 -21.21 39.55 13.95
N VAL A 81 -19.96 40.00 13.84
CA VAL A 81 -19.45 40.65 12.63
C VAL A 81 -19.44 39.69 11.44
N ALA A 82 -19.03 38.44 11.65
CA ALA A 82 -19.07 37.43 10.60
C ALA A 82 -20.51 37.15 10.11
N SER A 83 -21.47 37.03 11.01
CA SER A 83 -22.89 36.88 10.63
C SER A 83 -23.43 38.14 9.94
N ASP A 84 -23.08 39.34 10.40
CA ASP A 84 -23.56 40.57 9.78
C ASP A 84 -23.08 40.71 8.32
N LEU A 85 -21.79 40.45 8.07
CA LEU A 85 -21.20 40.56 6.74
C LEU A 85 -21.52 39.35 5.85
N LEU A 86 -21.27 38.14 6.31
CA LEU A 86 -21.27 36.94 5.46
C LEU A 86 -22.63 36.24 5.38
N GLU A 87 -23.49 36.41 6.38
CA GLU A 87 -24.81 35.77 6.44
C GLU A 87 -25.94 36.73 6.05
N LYS A 88 -26.12 37.81 6.83
CA LYS A 88 -27.21 38.79 6.60
C LYS A 88 -27.06 39.55 5.29
N ARG A 89 -25.82 39.80 4.85
CA ARG A 89 -25.49 40.48 3.57
C ARG A 89 -24.87 39.51 2.56
N SER A 90 -25.33 38.27 2.56
CA SER A 90 -24.82 37.23 1.66
C SER A 90 -25.02 37.54 0.17
N ASP A 91 -25.88 38.48 -0.20
CA ASP A 91 -25.99 39.00 -1.57
C ASP A 91 -24.78 39.83 -2.01
N ILE A 92 -24.10 40.50 -1.08
CA ILE A 92 -22.90 41.29 -1.34
C ILE A 92 -21.64 40.43 -1.14
N PHE A 93 -21.56 39.67 -0.05
CA PHE A 93 -20.31 39.01 0.41
C PHE A 93 -20.15 37.54 -0.04
N SER A 94 -21.00 37.01 -0.91
CA SER A 94 -20.88 35.61 -1.37
C SER A 94 -19.98 35.42 -2.59
N SER A 95 -19.25 36.44 -3.07
CA SER A 95 -18.29 36.22 -4.16
C SER A 95 -16.98 35.62 -3.65
N ARG A 96 -16.03 35.37 -4.56
CA ARG A 96 -14.69 34.87 -4.24
C ARG A 96 -13.62 35.87 -4.68
N PRO A 97 -12.58 36.11 -3.86
CA PRO A 97 -11.47 36.96 -4.24
C PRO A 97 -10.60 36.24 -5.28
N ARG A 98 -9.72 36.98 -5.96
CA ARG A 98 -8.66 36.35 -6.78
C ARG A 98 -7.71 35.60 -5.85
N LEU A 99 -7.53 34.31 -6.11
CA LEU A 99 -6.60 33.42 -5.40
C LEU A 99 -5.51 33.00 -6.37
N ILE A 100 -4.25 33.09 -5.98
CA ILE A 100 -3.13 32.82 -6.87
C ILE A 100 -2.85 31.31 -6.91
N ALA A 101 -2.63 30.70 -5.74
CA ALA A 101 -2.32 29.29 -5.59
C ALA A 101 -3.51 28.39 -5.98
N MET A 102 -4.66 28.61 -5.34
CA MET A 102 -5.86 27.81 -5.58
C MET A 102 -6.57 28.18 -6.90
N GLY A 103 -6.59 29.46 -7.26
CA GLY A 103 -7.33 29.96 -8.42
C GLY A 103 -6.50 29.89 -9.70
N ASP A 104 -5.54 30.81 -9.83
CA ASP A 104 -4.79 31.02 -11.07
C ASP A 104 -3.84 29.84 -11.41
N ALA A 105 -3.23 29.18 -10.40
CA ALA A 105 -2.27 28.10 -10.67
C ALA A 105 -2.95 26.83 -11.19
N ILE A 106 -4.08 26.42 -10.62
CA ILE A 106 -4.79 25.16 -10.97
C ILE A 106 -6.15 25.38 -11.64
N ASN A 107 -6.47 26.62 -12.02
CA ASN A 107 -7.69 27.04 -12.69
C ASN A 107 -9.01 26.81 -11.92
N ALA A 108 -8.95 26.65 -10.58
CA ALA A 108 -10.14 26.30 -9.79
C ALA A 108 -11.21 27.40 -9.79
N THR A 109 -10.84 28.67 -9.95
CA THR A 109 -11.77 29.82 -10.01
C THR A 109 -12.72 29.77 -11.21
N ASN A 110 -12.46 28.91 -12.20
CA ASN A 110 -13.31 28.72 -13.37
C ASN A 110 -14.02 27.36 -13.41
N THR A 111 -13.56 26.36 -12.64
CA THR A 111 -14.02 24.97 -12.76
C THR A 111 -14.54 24.36 -11.46
N ASN A 112 -14.19 24.90 -10.29
CA ASN A 112 -14.54 24.31 -9.01
C ASN A 112 -15.60 25.15 -8.26
N GLN A 113 -16.72 24.50 -7.90
CA GLN A 113 -17.83 25.10 -7.16
C GLN A 113 -17.41 25.92 -5.94
N THR A 114 -16.37 25.50 -5.20
CA THR A 114 -15.95 26.15 -3.94
C THR A 114 -15.29 27.52 -4.18
N THR A 115 -14.68 27.70 -5.35
CA THR A 115 -13.89 28.88 -5.75
C THR A 115 -14.51 29.71 -6.87
N LEU A 116 -15.54 29.20 -7.57
CA LEU A 116 -16.30 29.97 -8.56
C LEU A 116 -16.83 31.28 -7.95
N VAL A 117 -16.68 32.38 -8.70
CA VAL A 117 -17.31 33.67 -8.39
C VAL A 117 -18.83 33.53 -8.35
N TYR A 118 -19.51 34.40 -7.57
CA TYR A 118 -20.96 34.31 -7.46
C TYR A 118 -21.62 34.66 -8.79
N GLY A 119 -22.46 33.77 -9.31
CA GLY A 119 -23.12 33.92 -10.62
C GLY A 119 -23.86 32.66 -11.04
N ASP A 120 -24.34 32.62 -12.29
CA ASP A 120 -25.15 31.51 -12.80
C ASP A 120 -24.40 30.18 -12.83
N ARG A 121 -23.11 30.18 -13.19
CA ARG A 121 -22.28 28.97 -13.21
C ARG A 121 -22.16 28.35 -11.81
N TRP A 122 -21.92 29.18 -10.79
CA TRP A 122 -21.92 28.71 -9.39
C TRP A 122 -23.29 28.22 -8.93
N ARG A 123 -24.38 28.95 -9.26
CA ARG A 123 -25.76 28.53 -8.92
C ARG A 123 -26.10 27.17 -9.53
N LYS A 124 -25.66 26.91 -10.76
CA LYS A 124 -25.81 25.62 -11.45
C LYS A 124 -25.08 24.49 -10.71
N HIS A 125 -23.80 24.68 -10.39
CA HIS A 125 -23.02 23.72 -9.60
C HIS A 125 -23.66 23.47 -8.22
N ARG A 126 -24.13 24.53 -7.54
CA ARG A 126 -24.82 24.43 -6.24
C ARG A 126 -26.12 23.65 -6.33
N LYS A 127 -26.91 23.86 -7.39
CA LYS A 127 -28.12 23.09 -7.64
C LYS A 127 -27.79 21.60 -7.82
N LEU A 128 -26.76 21.28 -8.61
CA LEU A 128 -26.35 19.89 -8.83
C LEU A 128 -25.95 19.20 -7.53
N MET A 129 -25.03 19.80 -6.78
CA MET A 129 -24.56 19.26 -5.50
C MET A 129 -25.72 19.08 -4.49
N HIS A 130 -26.66 20.01 -4.44
CA HIS A 130 -27.83 19.90 -3.56
C HIS A 130 -28.75 18.71 -3.89
N MET A 131 -28.72 18.16 -5.10
CA MET A 131 -29.47 16.95 -5.44
C MET A 131 -28.89 15.69 -4.78
N ALA A 132 -27.58 15.67 -4.50
CA ALA A 132 -26.92 14.57 -3.81
C ALA A 132 -26.99 14.73 -2.29
N VAL A 133 -26.66 15.92 -1.77
CA VAL A 133 -26.41 16.10 -0.34
C VAL A 133 -27.42 17.01 0.37
N GLY A 134 -28.49 17.40 -0.33
CA GLY A 134 -29.60 18.15 0.28
C GLY A 134 -30.41 17.30 1.27
N SER A 135 -31.12 17.96 2.19
CA SER A 135 -31.85 17.33 3.30
C SER A 135 -32.85 16.24 2.88
N GLN A 136 -33.47 16.36 1.71
CA GLN A 136 -34.37 15.33 1.17
C GLN A 136 -33.62 14.13 0.58
N ALA A 137 -32.47 14.35 -0.04
CA ALA A 137 -31.66 13.30 -0.66
C ALA A 137 -31.04 12.40 0.39
N VAL A 138 -30.46 13.00 1.43
CA VAL A 138 -29.73 12.27 2.48
C VAL A 138 -30.61 11.32 3.29
N ARG A 139 -31.92 11.56 3.38
CA ARG A 139 -32.86 10.63 4.02
C ARG A 139 -32.89 9.26 3.34
N LYS A 140 -32.66 9.21 2.02
CA LYS A 140 -32.60 7.96 1.25
C LYS A 140 -31.35 7.13 1.56
N TYR A 141 -30.35 7.73 2.22
CA TYR A 141 -29.06 7.12 2.50
C TYR A 141 -29.00 6.42 3.86
N ARG A 142 -30.05 6.57 4.67
CA ARG A 142 -30.15 6.10 6.05
C ARG A 142 -29.87 4.60 6.19
N THR A 143 -30.33 3.78 5.26
CA THR A 143 -30.12 2.32 5.29
C THR A 143 -28.64 1.98 5.21
N PHE A 144 -27.93 2.43 4.16
CA PHE A 144 -26.51 2.09 4.03
C PHE A 144 -25.64 2.86 5.04
N GLN A 145 -26.03 4.05 5.49
CA GLN A 145 -25.33 4.73 6.59
C GLN A 145 -25.43 3.94 7.89
N ALA A 146 -26.61 3.36 8.18
CA ALA A 146 -26.76 2.47 9.32
C ALA A 146 -25.93 1.19 9.18
N HIS A 147 -25.86 0.61 7.98
CA HIS A 147 -25.03 -0.56 7.75
C HIS A 147 -23.53 -0.24 7.88
N GLU A 148 -23.05 0.82 7.25
CA GLU A 148 -21.64 1.26 7.38
C GLU A 148 -21.28 1.60 8.82
N SER A 149 -22.21 2.20 9.57
CA SER A 149 -22.07 2.48 10.99
C SER A 149 -21.93 1.21 11.84
N ALA A 150 -22.71 0.16 11.56
CA ALA A 150 -22.59 -1.13 12.25
C ALA A 150 -21.22 -1.77 11.99
N ILE A 151 -20.74 -1.69 10.75
CA ILE A 151 -19.40 -2.21 10.39
C ILE A 151 -18.30 -1.37 11.04
N LEU A 152 -18.48 -0.05 11.20
CA LEU A 152 -17.54 0.83 11.88
C LEU A 152 -17.35 0.44 13.36
N VAL A 153 -18.44 0.26 14.10
CA VAL A 153 -18.36 -0.14 15.52
C VAL A 153 -17.84 -1.57 15.70
N ARG A 154 -18.11 -2.48 14.74
CA ARG A 154 -17.44 -3.80 14.68
C ARG A 154 -15.93 -3.66 14.54
N ASP A 155 -15.48 -2.76 13.68
CA ASP A 155 -14.04 -2.54 13.47
C ASP A 155 -13.36 -1.98 14.73
N PHE A 156 -14.03 -1.09 15.48
CA PHE A 156 -13.52 -0.64 16.79
C PHE A 156 -13.43 -1.78 17.82
N LEU A 157 -14.35 -2.74 17.77
CA LEU A 157 -14.35 -3.89 18.67
C LEU A 157 -13.20 -4.86 18.36
N LEU A 158 -12.98 -5.15 17.07
CA LEU A 158 -12.06 -6.22 16.64
C LEU A 158 -10.63 -5.72 16.40
N GLU A 159 -10.49 -4.49 15.92
CA GLU A 159 -9.22 -3.89 15.50
C GLU A 159 -9.11 -2.45 16.05
N PRO A 160 -9.18 -2.26 17.38
CA PRO A 160 -9.21 -0.94 18.02
C PRO A 160 -7.98 -0.07 17.71
N GLN A 161 -6.84 -0.69 17.44
CA GLN A 161 -5.60 0.02 17.04
C GLN A 161 -5.74 0.75 15.70
N ASP A 162 -6.64 0.30 14.82
CA ASP A 162 -6.85 0.85 13.49
C ASP A 162 -8.11 1.74 13.42
N PHE A 163 -8.52 2.33 14.56
CA PHE A 163 -9.77 3.09 14.62
C PHE A 163 -9.78 4.29 13.66
N GLU A 164 -8.64 4.97 13.46
CA GLU A 164 -8.53 6.08 12.50
C GLU A 164 -8.86 5.63 11.08
N LEU A 165 -8.22 4.55 10.63
CA LEU A 165 -8.45 3.96 9.32
C LEU A 165 -9.87 3.40 9.17
N SER A 166 -10.47 2.94 10.27
CA SER A 166 -11.85 2.46 10.29
C SER A 166 -12.85 3.60 10.05
N ILE A 167 -12.61 4.76 10.66
CA ILE A 167 -13.39 5.99 10.46
C ILE A 167 -13.24 6.50 9.03
N GLU A 168 -12.00 6.53 8.52
CA GLU A 168 -11.72 6.95 7.15
C GLU A 168 -12.44 6.04 6.15
N ARG A 169 -12.38 4.70 6.35
CA ARG A 169 -13.13 3.72 5.54
C ARG A 169 -14.63 3.97 5.58
N TYR A 170 -15.21 4.19 6.75
CA TYR A 170 -16.63 4.53 6.90
C TYR A 170 -17.00 5.78 6.08
N SER A 171 -16.25 6.87 6.25
CA SER A 171 -16.55 8.14 5.58
C SER A 171 -16.38 8.06 4.07
N VAL A 172 -15.37 7.33 3.58
CA VAL A 172 -15.13 7.08 2.16
C VAL A 172 -16.21 6.19 1.57
N SER A 173 -16.62 5.14 2.28
CA SER A 173 -17.66 4.22 1.82
C SER A 173 -18.99 4.94 1.65
N VAL A 174 -19.43 5.72 2.64
CA VAL A 174 -20.67 6.51 2.58
C VAL A 174 -20.65 7.48 1.39
N THR A 175 -19.57 8.25 1.22
CA THR A 175 -19.46 9.24 0.15
C THR A 175 -19.31 8.59 -1.23
N SER A 176 -18.62 7.45 -1.32
CA SER A 176 -18.44 6.69 -2.55
C SER A 176 -19.73 6.00 -3.01
N ILE A 177 -20.56 5.51 -2.08
CA ILE A 177 -21.90 4.99 -2.41
C ILE A 177 -22.77 6.12 -2.97
N VAL A 178 -22.76 7.31 -2.35
CA VAL A 178 -23.50 8.47 -2.87
C VAL A 178 -22.98 8.91 -4.25
N GLY A 179 -21.66 8.97 -4.40
CA GLY A 179 -20.98 9.43 -5.60
C GLY A 179 -21.15 8.49 -6.79
N TRP A 180 -20.80 7.22 -6.61
CA TRP A 180 -20.63 6.25 -7.69
C TRP A 180 -21.41 4.95 -7.49
N GLY A 181 -22.22 4.83 -6.43
CA GLY A 181 -22.89 3.56 -6.10
C GLY A 181 -21.92 2.48 -5.60
N ARG A 182 -20.67 2.85 -5.31
CA ARG A 182 -19.60 1.91 -4.98
C ARG A 182 -19.29 1.93 -3.49
N ARG A 183 -19.45 0.80 -2.82
CA ARG A 183 -19.02 0.60 -1.42
C ARG A 183 -17.50 0.44 -1.31
N VAL A 184 -16.89 1.01 -0.27
CA VAL A 184 -15.46 0.84 0.03
C VAL A 184 -15.31 0.06 1.32
N ASP A 185 -14.79 -1.18 1.21
CA ASP A 185 -14.69 -2.09 2.37
C ASP A 185 -13.29 -2.16 2.98
N ARG A 186 -12.26 -1.63 2.30
CA ARG A 186 -10.87 -1.72 2.74
C ARG A 186 -10.42 -0.44 3.45
N LYS A 187 -9.73 -0.60 4.59
CA LYS A 187 -9.13 0.47 5.42
C LYS A 187 -7.95 1.23 4.78
N ASN A 188 -7.59 0.91 3.53
CA ASN A 188 -6.53 1.58 2.78
C ASN A 188 -6.85 1.59 1.27
N ASP A 189 -8.11 1.88 0.93
CA ASP A 189 -8.55 1.92 -0.46
C ASP A 189 -7.93 3.09 -1.22
N TYR A 190 -7.63 2.89 -2.51
CA TYR A 190 -7.03 3.92 -3.34
C TYR A 190 -7.91 5.17 -3.47
N VAL A 191 -9.25 4.99 -3.50
CA VAL A 191 -10.23 6.08 -3.53
C VAL A 191 -10.12 6.95 -2.28
N ALA A 192 -9.91 6.33 -1.10
CA ALA A 192 -9.69 7.02 0.16
C ALA A 192 -8.42 7.89 0.12
N GLN A 193 -7.31 7.33 -0.35
CA GLN A 193 -6.04 8.04 -0.46
C GLN A 193 -6.13 9.24 -1.42
N GLN A 194 -6.78 9.08 -2.57
CA GLN A 194 -6.97 10.20 -3.50
C GLN A 194 -7.90 11.29 -2.93
N ALA A 195 -8.92 10.92 -2.15
CA ALA A 195 -9.80 11.87 -1.48
C ALA A 195 -9.07 12.72 -0.42
N LEU A 196 -8.24 12.10 0.42
CA LEU A 196 -7.43 12.81 1.41
C LEU A 196 -6.39 13.72 0.74
N LYS A 197 -5.72 13.22 -0.31
CA LYS A 197 -4.76 14.03 -1.09
C LYS A 197 -5.41 15.24 -1.77
N LEU A 198 -6.65 15.11 -2.24
CA LEU A 198 -7.40 16.25 -2.76
C LEU A 198 -7.61 17.34 -1.69
N MET A 199 -7.85 16.95 -0.44
CA MET A 199 -8.11 17.88 0.66
C MET A 199 -6.87 18.65 1.12
N GLU A 200 -5.66 18.20 0.77
CA GLU A 200 -4.45 19.01 0.96
C GLU A 200 -4.51 20.36 0.21
N ALA A 201 -5.26 20.43 -0.90
CA ALA A 201 -5.40 21.64 -1.70
C ALA A 201 -6.08 22.79 -0.93
N VAL A 202 -6.85 22.50 0.12
CA VAL A 202 -7.50 23.56 0.93
C VAL A 202 -6.45 24.38 1.69
N ASN A 203 -5.26 23.84 1.94
CA ASN A 203 -4.15 24.59 2.52
C ASN A 203 -3.67 25.74 1.61
N PHE A 204 -3.99 25.73 0.32
CA PHE A 204 -3.63 26.79 -0.64
C PHE A 204 -4.27 28.14 -0.33
N VAL A 205 -5.32 28.20 0.49
CA VAL A 205 -5.95 29.47 0.87
C VAL A 205 -5.34 30.14 2.10
N VAL A 206 -4.51 29.43 2.87
CA VAL A 206 -3.93 29.95 4.12
C VAL A 206 -2.99 31.14 3.82
N PRO A 207 -3.32 32.36 4.30
CA PRO A 207 -2.45 33.53 4.20
C PRO A 207 -1.06 33.27 4.78
N GLY A 208 -0.01 33.65 4.05
CA GLY A 208 1.37 33.61 4.54
C GLY A 208 2.16 32.33 4.19
N ILE A 209 1.53 31.29 3.64
CA ILE A 209 2.24 30.04 3.32
C ILE A 209 2.95 30.12 1.95
N TYR A 210 2.25 30.56 0.90
CA TYR A 210 2.79 30.53 -0.46
C TYR A 210 3.29 31.91 -0.90
N LEU A 211 4.59 32.04 -1.18
CA LEU A 211 5.19 33.31 -1.58
C LEU A 211 4.56 33.89 -2.87
N MET A 212 4.10 33.02 -3.78
CA MET A 212 3.41 33.44 -5.01
C MET A 212 2.09 34.18 -4.75
N GLU A 213 1.45 34.00 -3.59
CA GLU A 213 0.27 34.80 -3.20
C GLU A 213 0.64 36.27 -2.95
N ALA A 214 1.84 36.53 -2.42
CA ALA A 214 2.36 37.88 -2.21
C ALA A 214 2.99 38.45 -3.50
N VAL A 215 3.63 37.60 -4.31
CA VAL A 215 4.31 37.95 -5.55
C VAL A 215 3.79 37.10 -6.72
N PRO A 216 2.66 37.48 -7.34
CA PRO A 216 2.00 36.66 -8.37
C PRO A 216 2.86 36.32 -9.59
N PHE A 217 3.84 37.16 -9.92
CA PHE A 217 4.76 36.93 -11.04
C PHE A 217 5.53 35.60 -10.92
N LEU A 218 5.75 35.11 -9.70
CA LEU A 218 6.41 33.82 -9.46
C LEU A 218 5.69 32.66 -10.17
N MET A 219 4.38 32.76 -10.41
CA MET A 219 3.61 31.74 -11.14
C MET A 219 4.05 31.52 -12.59
N HIS A 220 4.64 32.56 -13.20
CA HIS A 220 5.04 32.58 -14.60
C HIS A 220 6.51 32.23 -14.80
N LEU A 221 7.26 32.03 -13.72
CA LEU A 221 8.66 31.64 -13.83
C LEU A 221 8.80 30.22 -14.40
N PRO A 222 9.85 29.94 -15.18
CA PRO A 222 10.16 28.59 -15.62
C PRO A 222 10.33 27.63 -14.45
N ALA A 223 9.94 26.35 -14.64
CA ALA A 223 9.95 25.36 -13.57
C ALA A 223 11.34 25.13 -12.93
N TRP A 224 12.43 25.37 -13.66
CA TRP A 224 13.79 25.27 -13.12
C TRP A 224 14.12 26.37 -12.10
N LEU A 225 13.39 27.49 -12.14
CA LEU A 225 13.56 28.62 -11.20
C LEU A 225 12.51 28.58 -10.08
N TYR A 226 11.27 28.20 -10.40
CA TYR A 226 10.21 28.01 -9.41
C TYR A 226 9.25 26.89 -9.86
N ALA A 227 9.51 25.67 -9.39
CA ALA A 227 8.80 24.47 -9.86
C ALA A 227 7.35 24.35 -9.35
N LEU A 228 7.04 24.98 -8.21
CA LEU A 228 5.78 24.77 -7.47
C LEU A 228 4.51 24.96 -8.32
N PRO A 229 4.34 26.04 -9.11
CA PRO A 229 3.14 26.22 -9.93
C PRO A 229 2.96 25.11 -10.98
N SER A 230 4.05 24.62 -11.57
CA SER A 230 3.99 23.53 -12.55
C SER A 230 3.65 22.20 -11.89
N GLN A 231 4.17 21.93 -10.69
CA GLN A 231 3.81 20.75 -9.90
C GLN A 231 2.33 20.77 -9.50
N MET A 232 1.82 21.92 -9.05
CA MET A 232 0.40 22.09 -8.70
C MET A 232 -0.51 21.85 -9.92
N ARG A 233 -0.18 22.40 -11.09
CA ARG A 233 -0.92 22.17 -12.34
C ARG A 233 -1.00 20.69 -12.71
N LEU A 234 0.14 20.00 -12.63
CA LEU A 234 0.22 18.58 -12.94
C LEU A 234 -0.58 17.74 -11.93
N GLY A 235 -0.45 18.02 -10.63
CA GLY A 235 -1.23 17.33 -9.60
C GLY A 235 -2.74 17.50 -9.80
N ALA A 236 -3.18 18.72 -10.09
CA ALA A 236 -4.58 19.03 -10.36
C ALA A 236 -5.10 18.34 -11.62
N SER A 237 -4.30 18.27 -12.70
CA SER A 237 -4.72 17.58 -13.94
C SER A 237 -4.84 16.07 -13.75
N VAL A 238 -3.93 15.45 -12.99
CA VAL A 238 -3.99 14.02 -12.65
C VAL A 238 -5.24 13.71 -11.82
N LEU A 239 -5.48 14.46 -10.73
CA LEU A 239 -6.66 14.26 -9.89
C LEU A 239 -7.97 14.53 -10.65
N SER A 240 -8.01 15.58 -11.48
CA SER A 240 -9.17 15.87 -12.32
C SER A 240 -9.45 14.73 -13.29
N ARG A 241 -8.43 14.15 -13.92
CA ARG A 241 -8.60 13.02 -14.84
C ARG A 241 -9.08 11.78 -14.09
N TYR A 242 -8.53 11.50 -12.91
CA TYR A 242 -8.92 10.38 -12.07
C TYR A 242 -10.41 10.44 -11.70
N PHE A 243 -10.88 11.55 -11.11
CA PHE A 243 -12.29 11.66 -10.69
C PHE A 243 -13.26 11.71 -11.87
N TYR A 244 -12.86 12.26 -13.02
CA TYR A 244 -13.68 12.17 -14.23
C TYR A 244 -13.88 10.71 -14.66
N LEU A 245 -12.79 9.94 -14.78
CA LEU A 245 -12.85 8.54 -15.20
C LEU A 245 -13.60 7.66 -14.20
N LEU A 246 -13.39 7.86 -12.89
CA LEU A 246 -14.15 7.17 -11.86
C LEU A 246 -15.65 7.49 -11.94
N THR A 247 -16.00 8.72 -12.32
CA THR A 247 -17.39 9.13 -12.54
C THR A 247 -17.98 8.51 -13.79
N GLN A 248 -17.20 8.38 -14.85
CA GLN A 248 -17.57 7.67 -16.06
C GLN A 248 -17.89 6.20 -15.76
N GLU A 249 -17.01 5.50 -15.05
CA GLU A 249 -17.23 4.12 -14.60
C GLU A 249 -18.47 4.02 -13.71
N GLY A 250 -18.59 4.88 -12.69
CA GLY A 250 -19.75 4.86 -11.79
C GLY A 250 -21.07 5.17 -12.49
N ALA A 251 -21.05 5.89 -13.61
CA ALA A 251 -22.26 6.15 -14.39
C ALA A 251 -22.79 4.92 -15.12
N GLU A 252 -21.95 3.89 -15.32
CA GLU A 252 -22.33 2.61 -15.93
C GLU A 252 -22.91 1.60 -14.92
N ALA A 253 -22.77 1.84 -13.61
CA ALA A 253 -23.36 0.98 -12.56
C ALA A 253 -24.88 0.81 -12.75
N GLU A 254 -25.53 -0.21 -12.20
CA GLU A 254 -26.99 -0.35 -12.32
C GLU A 254 -27.72 0.62 -11.37
N GLU A 255 -27.16 0.81 -10.18
CA GLU A 255 -27.73 1.60 -9.10
C GLU A 255 -27.77 3.10 -9.44
N HIS A 256 -28.75 3.81 -8.88
CA HIS A 256 -28.78 5.27 -8.99
C HIS A 256 -27.68 5.89 -8.12
N ASN A 257 -26.84 6.73 -8.72
CA ASN A 257 -25.79 7.47 -8.01
C ASN A 257 -25.67 8.91 -8.54
N PHE A 258 -24.92 9.75 -7.82
CA PHE A 258 -24.76 11.15 -8.19
C PHE A 258 -23.98 11.33 -9.50
N GLY A 259 -22.96 10.49 -9.75
CA GLY A 259 -22.15 10.51 -10.96
C GLY A 259 -22.99 10.41 -12.23
N LYS A 260 -23.98 9.50 -12.25
CA LYS A 260 -24.98 9.40 -13.33
C LYS A 260 -25.71 10.72 -13.58
N HIS A 261 -26.16 11.39 -12.52
CA HIS A 261 -26.88 12.66 -12.64
C HIS A 261 -26.00 13.79 -13.18
N VAL A 262 -24.75 13.86 -12.72
CA VAL A 262 -23.80 14.88 -13.18
C VAL A 262 -23.44 14.64 -14.65
N MET A 263 -23.23 13.38 -15.06
CA MET A 263 -22.95 13.03 -16.45
C MET A 263 -24.17 13.23 -17.37
N ALA A 264 -25.37 12.86 -16.94
CA ALA A 264 -26.60 13.16 -17.68
C ALA A 264 -26.80 14.67 -17.84
N SER A 265 -26.50 15.45 -16.80
CA SER A 265 -26.55 16.92 -16.86
C SER A 265 -25.47 17.50 -17.78
N GLN A 266 -24.37 16.78 -18.03
CA GLN A 266 -23.36 17.15 -19.01
C GLN A 266 -23.89 17.02 -20.44
N GLN A 267 -24.67 15.97 -20.72
CA GLN A 267 -25.32 15.76 -22.00
C GLN A 267 -26.46 16.77 -22.21
N GLY A 268 -26.15 17.89 -22.89
CA GLY A 268 -27.09 18.97 -23.17
C GLY A 268 -26.88 20.24 -22.34
N SER A 269 -25.75 20.38 -21.64
CA SER A 269 -25.41 21.61 -20.92
C SER A 269 -23.92 21.99 -21.06
N ASP A 270 -23.55 23.22 -20.66
CA ASP A 270 -22.19 23.78 -20.77
C ASP A 270 -21.20 23.30 -19.67
N ILE A 271 -21.43 22.14 -19.07
CA ILE A 271 -20.53 21.56 -18.04
C ILE A 271 -19.38 20.81 -18.72
N THR A 272 -18.16 21.11 -18.31
CA THR A 272 -16.93 20.49 -18.81
C THR A 272 -16.50 19.28 -17.98
N ASP A 273 -15.65 18.42 -18.54
CA ASP A 273 -15.08 17.25 -17.84
C ASP A 273 -14.39 17.63 -16.52
N VAL A 274 -13.69 18.78 -16.52
CA VAL A 274 -12.99 19.29 -15.33
C VAL A 274 -13.98 19.73 -14.25
N GLU A 275 -15.14 20.25 -14.63
CA GLU A 275 -16.19 20.60 -13.68
C GLU A 275 -16.92 19.38 -13.12
N VAL A 276 -17.14 18.34 -13.94
CA VAL A 276 -17.62 17.04 -13.46
C VAL A 276 -16.65 16.49 -12.42
N ALA A 277 -15.35 16.42 -12.76
CA ALA A 277 -14.32 15.98 -11.83
C ALA A 277 -14.27 16.82 -10.55
N SER A 278 -14.41 18.14 -10.66
CA SER A 278 -14.40 19.05 -9.51
C SER A 278 -15.61 18.86 -8.61
N LEU A 279 -16.81 18.67 -9.16
CA LEU A 279 -18.03 18.37 -8.39
C LEU A 279 -17.89 17.05 -7.64
N MET A 280 -17.42 16.01 -8.31
CA MET A 280 -17.26 14.67 -7.73
C MET A 280 -16.12 14.63 -6.72
N GLY A 281 -15.01 15.31 -7.00
CA GLY A 281 -13.91 15.52 -6.06
C GLY A 281 -14.36 16.27 -4.80
N ASN A 282 -15.14 17.35 -4.93
CA ASN A 282 -15.67 18.08 -3.79
C ASN A 282 -16.59 17.22 -2.89
N LEU A 283 -17.38 16.33 -3.48
CA LEU A 283 -18.26 15.41 -2.74
C LEU A 283 -17.42 14.47 -1.85
N ILE A 284 -16.45 13.77 -2.45
CA ILE A 284 -15.66 12.78 -1.71
C ILE A 284 -14.65 13.45 -0.77
N GLY A 285 -13.87 14.43 -1.24
CA GLY A 285 -12.85 15.08 -0.43
C GLY A 285 -13.45 15.73 0.81
N GLY A 286 -14.48 16.54 0.62
CA GLY A 286 -15.16 17.22 1.72
C GLY A 286 -15.84 16.24 2.68
N GLY A 287 -16.47 15.19 2.17
CA GLY A 287 -17.21 14.23 3.01
C GLY A 287 -16.33 13.25 3.78
N VAL A 288 -15.11 12.96 3.29
CA VAL A 288 -14.16 12.04 3.93
C VAL A 288 -13.40 12.70 5.07
N ASP A 289 -12.65 13.75 4.75
CA ASP A 289 -11.69 14.36 5.68
C ASP A 289 -12.40 15.03 6.86
N THR A 290 -13.44 15.82 6.60
CA THR A 290 -14.13 16.60 7.65
C THR A 290 -14.96 15.74 8.60
N THR A 291 -15.64 14.73 8.08
CA THR A 291 -16.42 13.78 8.90
C THR A 291 -15.47 12.98 9.79
N SER A 292 -14.38 12.45 9.22
CA SER A 292 -13.41 11.65 9.95
C SER A 292 -12.75 12.45 11.08
N SER A 293 -12.30 13.67 10.77
CA SER A 293 -11.67 14.59 11.73
C SER A 293 -12.61 14.99 12.88
N THR A 294 -13.91 15.15 12.58
CA THR A 294 -14.92 15.43 13.62
C THR A 294 -15.14 14.22 14.53
N MET A 295 -15.23 13.01 13.96
CA MET A 295 -15.36 11.77 14.74
C MET A 295 -14.14 11.54 15.64
N MET A 296 -12.92 11.71 15.11
CA MET A 296 -11.67 11.62 15.88
C MET A 296 -11.64 12.63 17.03
N SER A 297 -12.04 13.88 16.77
CA SER A 297 -12.12 14.92 17.81
C SER A 297 -13.15 14.58 18.90
N CYS A 298 -14.28 13.95 18.53
CA CYS A 298 -15.27 13.47 19.49
C CYS A 298 -14.73 12.32 20.34
N ILE A 299 -14.00 11.36 19.74
CA ILE A 299 -13.35 10.25 20.46
C ILE A 299 -12.32 10.79 21.46
N LEU A 300 -11.47 11.74 21.03
CA LEU A 300 -10.51 12.42 21.91
C LEU A 300 -11.22 13.10 23.09
N ALA A 301 -12.34 13.79 22.84
CA ALA A 301 -13.15 14.40 23.89
C ALA A 301 -13.69 13.36 24.87
N MET A 302 -14.26 12.25 24.39
CA MET A 302 -14.85 11.24 25.27
C MET A 302 -13.82 10.53 26.14
N ALA A 303 -12.62 10.29 25.60
CA ALA A 303 -11.52 9.73 26.37
C ALA A 303 -10.98 10.72 27.43
N ARG A 304 -11.08 12.03 27.17
CA ARG A 304 -10.56 13.08 28.07
C ARG A 304 -11.56 13.58 29.11
N PHE A 305 -12.85 13.59 28.80
CA PHE A 305 -13.95 14.14 29.62
C PHE A 305 -14.95 13.03 30.00
N PRO A 306 -14.56 12.09 30.88
CA PRO A 306 -15.39 10.92 31.20
C PRO A 306 -16.72 11.27 31.87
N GLU A 307 -16.86 12.46 32.47
CA GLU A 307 -18.11 12.95 33.05
C GLU A 307 -19.20 13.17 31.98
N VAL A 308 -18.81 13.54 30.76
CA VAL A 308 -19.73 13.71 29.64
C VAL A 308 -20.21 12.35 29.15
N GLN A 309 -19.27 11.41 29.03
CA GLN A 309 -19.57 10.04 28.60
C GLN A 309 -20.57 9.36 29.53
N LYS A 310 -20.42 9.54 30.85
CA LYS A 310 -21.37 9.01 31.86
C LYS A 310 -22.79 9.54 31.68
N LYS A 311 -22.96 10.81 31.32
CA LYS A 311 -24.28 11.41 31.09
C LYS A 311 -24.92 10.90 29.80
N VAL A 312 -24.12 10.72 28.75
CA VAL A 312 -24.55 10.06 27.50
C VAL A 312 -25.01 8.62 27.76
N HIS A 313 -24.23 7.85 28.54
CA HIS A 313 -24.59 6.49 28.91
C HIS A 313 -25.90 6.43 29.71
N ALA A 314 -26.10 7.35 30.66
CA ALA A 314 -27.34 7.43 31.42
C ALA A 314 -28.57 7.73 30.54
N GLU A 315 -28.43 8.59 29.52
CA GLU A 315 -29.48 8.82 28.52
C GLU A 315 -29.78 7.54 27.72
N PHE A 316 -28.74 6.84 27.26
CA PHE A 316 -28.92 5.60 26.52
C PHE A 316 -29.56 4.49 27.34
N ASP A 317 -29.17 4.35 28.61
CA ASP A 317 -29.74 3.33 29.50
C ASP A 317 -31.22 3.58 29.79
N ALA A 318 -31.62 4.87 29.87
CA ALA A 318 -33.01 5.24 30.10
C ALA A 318 -33.91 5.11 28.84
N VAL A 319 -33.36 5.38 27.65
CA VAL A 319 -34.15 5.47 26.41
C VAL A 319 -34.09 4.21 25.56
N ILE A 320 -32.91 3.58 25.46
CA ILE A 320 -32.64 2.47 24.53
C ILE A 320 -32.46 1.15 25.28
N GLY A 321 -31.72 1.17 26.40
CA GLY A 321 -31.32 -0.03 27.12
C GLY A 321 -30.21 -0.81 26.40
N THR A 322 -30.17 -2.12 26.62
CA THR A 322 -29.10 -3.02 26.12
C THR A 322 -29.50 -3.95 24.98
N ASP A 323 -30.81 -4.05 24.68
CA ASP A 323 -31.35 -5.11 23.83
C ASP A 323 -31.34 -4.79 22.32
N ARG A 324 -31.09 -3.52 21.97
CA ARG A 324 -30.97 -3.04 20.57
C ARG A 324 -30.02 -1.85 20.48
N SER A 325 -29.41 -1.63 19.31
CA SER A 325 -28.65 -0.40 19.07
C SER A 325 -29.57 0.80 18.74
N PRO A 326 -29.04 2.05 18.75
CA PRO A 326 -29.80 3.23 18.33
C PRO A 326 -30.33 3.14 16.90
N SER A 327 -31.59 3.54 16.74
CA SER A 327 -32.32 3.53 15.47
C SER A 327 -32.58 4.94 14.94
N TRP A 328 -33.03 5.04 13.69
CA TRP A 328 -33.44 6.33 13.13
C TRP A 328 -34.67 6.93 13.81
N GLU A 329 -35.54 6.09 14.39
CA GLU A 329 -36.73 6.53 15.12
C GLU A 329 -36.36 7.27 16.41
N ASP A 330 -35.33 6.80 17.13
CA ASP A 330 -34.81 7.47 18.34
C ASP A 330 -34.28 8.87 18.01
N ILE A 331 -33.67 9.03 16.83
CA ILE A 331 -33.15 10.32 16.36
C ILE A 331 -34.29 11.22 15.88
N ASP A 332 -35.21 10.71 15.06
CA ASP A 332 -36.31 11.50 14.47
C ASP A 332 -37.31 11.98 15.53
N SER A 333 -37.53 11.19 16.58
CA SER A 333 -38.34 11.58 17.73
C SER A 333 -37.62 12.51 18.71
N ASN A 334 -36.34 12.83 18.46
CA ASN A 334 -35.48 13.60 19.35
C ASN A 334 -35.41 13.01 20.77
N ALA A 335 -35.39 11.67 20.88
CA ALA A 335 -35.32 10.96 22.15
C ALA A 335 -33.92 10.99 22.80
N LEU A 336 -32.90 11.47 22.07
CA LEU A 336 -31.51 11.56 22.52
C LEU A 336 -30.98 13.01 22.53
N PRO A 337 -31.60 13.93 23.31
CA PRO A 337 -31.22 15.35 23.33
C PRO A 337 -29.78 15.60 23.82
N TYR A 338 -29.27 14.82 24.77
CA TYR A 338 -27.90 14.97 25.28
C TYR A 338 -26.86 14.50 24.27
N MET A 339 -27.07 13.35 23.61
CA MET A 339 -26.22 12.89 22.52
C MET A 339 -26.21 13.89 21.35
N THR A 340 -27.36 14.48 21.02
CA THR A 340 -27.45 15.55 20.02
C THR A 340 -26.61 16.77 20.42
N ALA A 341 -26.63 17.13 21.70
CA ALA A 341 -25.81 18.20 22.25
C ALA A 341 -24.30 17.87 22.22
N VAL A 342 -23.91 16.60 22.42
CA VAL A 342 -22.52 16.13 22.28
C VAL A 342 -22.01 16.30 20.86
N VAL A 343 -22.80 15.96 19.85
CA VAL A 343 -22.39 16.16 18.45
C VAL A 343 -22.25 17.63 18.11
N LYS A 344 -23.16 18.48 18.60
CA LYS A 344 -23.04 19.94 18.43
C LYS A 344 -21.78 20.48 19.11
N GLU A 345 -21.47 20.01 20.31
CA GLU A 345 -20.24 20.41 21.01
C GLU A 345 -18.97 19.89 20.31
N ALA A 346 -18.99 18.70 19.72
CA ALA A 346 -17.87 18.19 18.91
C ALA A 346 -17.60 19.08 17.68
N LEU A 347 -18.64 19.53 16.99
CA LEU A 347 -18.53 20.44 15.85
C LEU A 347 -18.00 21.83 16.25
N ARG A 348 -18.27 22.29 17.48
CA ARG A 348 -17.80 23.58 18.01
C ARG A 348 -16.39 23.52 18.64
N TRP A 349 -16.11 22.53 19.49
CA TRP A 349 -14.95 22.50 20.39
C TRP A 349 -13.60 22.53 19.67
N ARG A 350 -13.48 21.71 18.62
CA ARG A 350 -12.32 21.61 17.75
C ARG A 350 -12.79 21.53 16.31
N THR A 351 -13.39 22.63 15.86
CA THR A 351 -13.89 22.75 14.48
C THR A 351 -12.79 22.42 13.47
N VAL A 352 -13.11 21.49 12.57
CA VAL A 352 -12.17 20.99 11.57
C VAL A 352 -11.69 22.12 10.65
N THR A 353 -12.61 22.82 9.99
CA THR A 353 -12.29 23.85 9.00
C THR A 353 -12.02 25.20 9.69
N ILE A 354 -10.76 25.44 10.05
CA ILE A 354 -10.39 26.51 11.00
C ILE A 354 -10.48 27.91 10.39
N LEU A 355 -10.44 28.02 9.06
CA LEU A 355 -10.58 29.29 8.34
C LEU A 355 -11.99 29.54 7.80
N ALA A 356 -12.95 28.70 8.21
CA ALA A 356 -14.28 28.60 7.62
C ALA A 356 -14.25 28.33 6.10
N GLY A 357 -13.16 27.72 5.61
CA GLY A 357 -12.99 27.29 4.23
C GLY A 357 -12.47 28.40 3.32
N ILE A 358 -13.02 28.47 2.10
CA ILE A 358 -12.55 29.39 1.07
C ILE A 358 -13.00 30.84 1.36
N PRO A 359 -12.07 31.83 1.31
CA PRO A 359 -12.40 33.23 1.60
C PRO A 359 -13.53 33.82 0.75
N HIS A 360 -14.26 34.75 1.35
CA HIS A 360 -15.35 35.51 0.75
C HIS A 360 -14.84 36.80 0.11
N ALA A 361 -15.63 37.37 -0.80
CA ALA A 361 -15.41 38.71 -1.33
C ALA A 361 -16.71 39.47 -1.53
N ASN A 362 -16.65 40.77 -1.25
CA ASN A 362 -17.73 41.72 -1.54
C ASN A 362 -17.76 42.08 -3.04
N THR A 363 -18.95 42.25 -3.60
CA THR A 363 -19.15 42.60 -5.02
C THR A 363 -19.18 44.10 -5.29
N VAL A 364 -19.40 44.92 -4.27
CA VAL A 364 -19.49 46.39 -4.35
C VAL A 364 -18.62 47.03 -3.28
N ASN A 365 -18.21 48.28 -3.48
CA ASN A 365 -17.60 49.07 -2.40
C ASN A 365 -18.58 49.18 -1.23
N PHE A 366 -18.11 48.95 0.00
CA PHE A 366 -18.97 48.82 1.16
C PHE A 366 -18.35 49.45 2.39
N ASP A 367 -19.08 50.34 3.05
CA ASP A 367 -18.68 50.96 4.32
C ASP A 367 -19.28 50.20 5.50
N TYR A 368 -18.44 49.87 6.48
CA TYR A 368 -18.83 49.11 7.67
C TYR A 368 -18.09 49.62 8.91
N GLN A 369 -18.85 50.13 9.88
CA GLN A 369 -18.31 50.61 11.18
C GLN A 369 -17.13 51.60 11.04
N GLY A 370 -17.17 52.47 10.02
CA GLY A 370 -16.10 53.44 9.75
C GLY A 370 -14.94 52.92 8.89
N TYR A 371 -14.96 51.65 8.50
CA TYR A 371 -14.02 51.06 7.54
C TYR A 371 -14.62 51.03 6.13
N HIS A 372 -13.79 51.24 5.12
CA HIS A 372 -14.17 51.21 3.71
C HIS A 372 -13.57 49.99 3.01
N PHE A 373 -14.42 49.10 2.51
CA PHE A 373 -14.03 47.89 1.79
C PHE A 373 -14.28 48.04 0.29
N PRO A 374 -13.23 48.18 -0.55
CA PRO A 374 -13.40 48.16 -2.00
C PRO A 374 -13.97 46.83 -2.49
N ALA A 375 -14.65 46.82 -3.64
CA ALA A 375 -15.12 45.60 -4.28
C ALA A 375 -13.95 44.61 -4.50
N GLY A 376 -14.20 43.32 -4.25
CA GLY A 376 -13.21 42.25 -4.35
C GLY A 376 -12.30 42.11 -3.13
N THR A 377 -12.56 42.81 -2.01
CA THR A 377 -11.81 42.65 -0.77
C THR A 377 -11.98 41.22 -0.23
N ASN A 378 -10.89 40.60 0.21
CA ASN A 378 -10.87 39.23 0.72
C ASN A 378 -11.28 39.20 2.20
N PHE A 379 -12.25 38.35 2.55
CA PHE A 379 -12.71 38.12 3.92
C PHE A 379 -12.51 36.66 4.31
N THR A 380 -11.73 36.40 5.35
CA THR A 380 -11.44 35.06 5.87
C THR A 380 -11.98 34.93 7.30
N GLY A 381 -12.67 33.85 7.62
CA GLY A 381 -13.12 33.57 8.98
C GLY A 381 -11.98 33.01 9.83
N ASN A 382 -11.90 33.38 11.10
CA ASN A 382 -11.01 32.73 12.06
C ASN A 382 -11.86 31.92 13.04
N MET A 383 -12.23 30.69 12.65
CA MET A 383 -13.10 29.82 13.47
C MET A 383 -12.43 29.44 14.79
N TRP A 384 -11.09 29.39 14.83
CA TRP A 384 -10.33 29.24 16.06
C TRP A 384 -10.72 30.33 17.07
N ALA A 385 -10.61 31.59 16.67
CA ALA A 385 -10.97 32.71 17.55
C ALA A 385 -12.48 32.73 17.85
N ILE A 386 -13.34 32.52 16.84
CA ILE A 386 -14.79 32.62 16.97
C ILE A 386 -15.36 31.57 17.94
N HIS A 387 -15.02 30.28 17.77
CA HIS A 387 -15.54 29.21 18.62
C HIS A 387 -14.84 29.10 19.99
N ARG A 388 -13.81 29.93 20.22
CA ARG A 388 -13.13 30.08 21.51
C ARG A 388 -13.37 31.42 22.17
N HIS A 389 -14.21 32.29 21.59
CA HIS A 389 -14.42 33.63 22.10
C HIS A 389 -15.14 33.58 23.46
N PRO A 390 -14.55 34.09 24.56
CA PRO A 390 -15.10 33.90 25.91
C PRO A 390 -16.51 34.48 26.13
N ARG A 391 -16.89 35.51 25.37
CA ARG A 391 -18.26 36.09 25.40
C ARG A 391 -19.32 35.07 24.98
N ASP A 392 -19.00 34.27 23.96
CA ASP A 392 -19.95 33.38 23.31
C ASP A 392 -19.80 31.94 23.83
N PHE A 393 -18.59 31.55 24.24
CA PHE A 393 -18.27 30.26 24.83
C PHE A 393 -17.34 30.39 26.05
N PRO A 394 -17.88 30.66 27.25
CA PRO A 394 -17.11 30.61 28.49
C PRO A 394 -16.50 29.22 28.70
N ASP A 395 -15.24 29.11 29.13
CA ASP A 395 -14.46 27.85 29.18
C ASP A 395 -14.42 27.10 27.83
N PRO A 396 -13.89 27.72 26.76
CA PRO A 396 -14.04 27.23 25.39
C PRO A 396 -13.31 25.89 25.13
N ASP A 397 -12.30 25.58 25.95
CA ASP A 397 -11.48 24.37 25.87
C ASP A 397 -12.05 23.19 26.65
N ARG A 398 -13.06 23.39 27.49
CA ARG A 398 -13.78 22.30 28.14
C ARG A 398 -14.92 21.82 27.22
N PHE A 399 -15.10 20.51 27.11
CA PHE A 399 -16.18 19.92 26.35
C PHE A 399 -17.47 19.93 27.17
N ILE A 400 -18.41 20.83 26.84
CA ILE A 400 -19.63 21.07 27.62
C ILE A 400 -20.86 20.98 26.69
N PRO A 401 -21.46 19.79 26.51
CA PRO A 401 -22.67 19.62 25.70
C PRO A 401 -23.86 20.45 26.17
N GLU A 402 -23.95 20.74 27.47
CA GLU A 402 -25.07 21.45 28.09
C GLU A 402 -25.34 22.84 27.48
N ARG A 403 -24.37 23.41 26.74
CA ARG A 403 -24.54 24.64 25.95
C ARG A 403 -25.65 24.54 24.90
N PHE A 404 -25.97 23.33 24.44
CA PHE A 404 -26.92 23.08 23.36
C PHE A 404 -28.24 22.43 23.81
N LEU A 405 -28.47 22.32 25.13
CA LEU A 405 -29.72 21.82 25.70
C LEU A 405 -30.74 22.95 25.89
N GLU A 406 -32.03 22.59 25.85
CA GLU A 406 -33.15 23.48 26.17
C GLU A 406 -33.69 23.16 27.58
N GLY A 407 -33.81 24.15 28.48
CA GLY A 407 -34.39 23.96 29.83
C GLY A 407 -33.80 24.86 30.93
N GLU A 408 -34.38 24.83 32.14
CA GLU A 408 -33.88 25.57 33.30
C GLU A 408 -32.43 25.16 33.64
N GLY A 409 -31.53 26.15 33.70
CA GLY A 409 -30.08 25.93 33.86
C GLY A 409 -29.30 25.86 32.54
N SER A 410 -29.97 25.87 31.38
CA SER A 410 -29.28 26.03 30.10
C SER A 410 -28.96 27.51 29.87
N ALA A 411 -27.67 27.84 29.92
CA ALA A 411 -27.20 29.14 29.49
C ALA A 411 -27.33 29.18 27.96
N LYS A 412 -28.50 29.56 27.42
CA LYS A 412 -28.64 29.90 25.99
C LYS A 412 -27.51 30.87 25.65
N GLN A 413 -26.49 30.36 24.98
CA GLN A 413 -25.31 31.16 24.69
C GLN A 413 -25.73 32.25 23.69
N PRO A 414 -25.33 33.51 23.92
CA PRO A 414 -25.62 34.57 22.97
C PRO A 414 -24.81 34.30 21.69
N TYR A 415 -25.47 33.77 20.67
CA TYR A 415 -24.87 33.50 19.37
C TYR A 415 -25.77 34.05 18.25
N PRO A 416 -25.22 34.58 17.15
CA PRO A 416 -26.01 35.30 16.13
C PRO A 416 -26.96 34.42 15.32
N ASN A 417 -26.90 33.09 15.45
CA ASN A 417 -27.77 32.14 14.74
C ASN A 417 -28.41 31.13 15.69
N LYS A 418 -29.46 30.46 15.20
CA LYS A 418 -30.24 29.47 15.96
C LYS A 418 -29.51 28.16 16.26
N TYR A 419 -28.41 27.86 15.55
CA TYR A 419 -27.63 26.64 15.72
C TYR A 419 -26.59 26.76 16.83
N GLY A 420 -26.26 27.99 17.26
CA GLY A 420 -25.31 28.25 18.33
C GLY A 420 -23.84 28.09 17.93
N MET A 421 -23.54 27.91 16.63
CA MET A 421 -22.19 27.73 16.08
C MET A 421 -22.19 27.88 14.54
N ASN A 422 -21.01 27.96 13.90
CA ASN A 422 -20.86 28.02 12.43
C ASN A 422 -19.82 27.04 11.83
N PRO A 423 -19.83 25.73 12.19
CA PRO A 423 -18.84 24.77 11.67
C PRO A 423 -18.90 24.59 10.15
N PHE A 424 -20.03 24.92 9.52
CA PHE A 424 -20.27 24.79 8.08
C PHE A 424 -20.20 26.12 7.31
N GLY A 425 -19.75 27.21 7.94
CA GLY A 425 -19.66 28.54 7.33
C GLY A 425 -20.95 29.37 7.37
N TRP A 426 -21.10 30.30 6.44
CA TRP A 426 -22.17 31.33 6.44
C TRP A 426 -22.88 31.51 5.10
N GLY A 427 -24.14 31.93 5.19
CA GLY A 427 -24.93 32.44 4.07
C GLY A 427 -25.01 31.49 2.88
N ARG A 428 -24.99 32.04 1.66
CA ARG A 428 -25.13 31.26 0.41
C ARG A 428 -23.95 30.30 0.16
N ARG A 429 -22.82 30.49 0.85
CA ARG A 429 -21.60 29.68 0.71
C ARG A 429 -21.46 28.62 1.80
N GLN A 430 -22.43 28.50 2.71
CA GLN A 430 -22.49 27.44 3.70
C GLN A 430 -22.35 26.06 3.04
N CYS A 431 -21.65 25.12 3.70
CA CYS A 431 -21.34 23.79 3.17
C CYS A 431 -22.58 23.10 2.56
N SER A 432 -22.45 22.59 1.33
CA SER A 432 -23.55 21.85 0.68
C SER A 432 -23.85 20.53 1.41
N GLY A 433 -22.82 19.91 2.00
CA GLY A 433 -22.87 18.58 2.62
C GLY A 433 -23.33 18.56 4.08
N GLN A 434 -23.69 19.70 4.68
CA GLN A 434 -24.09 19.78 6.08
C GLN A 434 -25.18 18.74 6.46
N PRO A 435 -26.28 18.57 5.70
CA PRO A 435 -27.30 17.59 6.06
C PRO A 435 -26.79 16.15 6.08
N LEU A 436 -25.87 15.81 5.16
CA LEU A 436 -25.26 14.47 5.09
C LEU A 436 -24.35 14.23 6.30
N ALA A 437 -23.52 15.22 6.63
CA ALA A 437 -22.56 15.17 7.73
C ALA A 437 -23.28 15.10 9.09
N GLU A 438 -24.24 15.99 9.36
CA GLU A 438 -24.98 16.01 10.63
C GLU A 438 -25.74 14.69 10.86
N GLN A 439 -26.41 14.17 9.82
CA GLN A 439 -27.13 12.89 9.90
C GLN A 439 -26.17 11.72 10.18
N GLY A 440 -25.06 11.64 9.44
CA GLY A 440 -24.09 10.56 9.58
C GLY A 440 -23.31 10.61 10.90
N LEU A 441 -22.92 11.81 11.35
CA LEU A 441 -22.23 12.02 12.62
C LEU A 441 -23.14 11.66 13.80
N LEU A 442 -24.38 12.14 13.82
CA LEU A 442 -25.31 11.85 14.91
C LEU A 442 -25.56 10.36 15.05
N TYR A 443 -25.87 9.68 13.94
CA TYR A 443 -26.16 8.25 13.97
C TYR A 443 -24.94 7.41 14.39
N SER A 444 -23.79 7.65 13.75
CA SER A 444 -22.60 6.82 14.00
C SER A 444 -21.94 7.09 15.34
N LEU A 445 -21.92 8.35 15.80
CA LEU A 445 -21.45 8.64 17.16
C LEU A 445 -22.43 8.12 18.20
N ALA A 446 -23.74 8.21 18.00
CA ALA A 446 -24.72 7.65 18.94
C ALA A 446 -24.52 6.14 19.12
N ARG A 447 -24.39 5.39 18.02
CA ARG A 447 -24.13 3.94 18.09
C ARG A 447 -22.79 3.62 18.77
N MET A 448 -21.74 4.39 18.47
CA MET A 448 -20.43 4.22 19.12
C MET A 448 -20.50 4.48 20.63
N MET A 449 -21.14 5.57 21.07
CA MET A 449 -21.27 5.91 22.49
C MET A 449 -22.17 4.94 23.26
N TRP A 450 -23.22 4.43 22.61
CA TRP A 450 -24.05 3.37 23.17
C TRP A 450 -23.26 2.06 23.34
N ALA A 451 -22.31 1.78 22.46
CA ALA A 451 -21.55 0.53 22.43
C ALA A 451 -20.40 0.44 23.44
N PHE A 452 -19.62 1.53 23.61
CA PHE A 452 -18.31 1.48 24.26
C PHE A 452 -18.17 2.43 25.44
N ASN A 453 -17.34 2.01 26.40
CA ASN A 453 -16.55 2.89 27.25
C ASN A 453 -15.26 3.25 26.50
N ILE A 454 -15.09 4.53 26.17
CA ILE A 454 -13.91 5.06 25.48
C ILE A 454 -12.97 5.63 26.54
N LEU A 455 -11.78 5.04 26.67
CA LEU A 455 -10.78 5.42 27.67
C LEU A 455 -9.43 5.76 27.01
N PRO A 456 -8.55 6.50 27.69
CA PRO A 456 -7.17 6.65 27.25
C PRO A 456 -6.48 5.28 27.02
N GLY A 457 -5.55 5.27 26.06
CA GLY A 457 -4.62 4.17 25.84
C GLY A 457 -3.74 3.89 27.07
N LEU A 458 -3.05 2.75 27.06
CA LEU A 458 -2.11 2.39 28.11
C LEU A 458 -0.68 2.44 27.56
N ASP A 459 0.25 2.97 28.35
CA ASP A 459 1.69 2.93 28.04
C ASP A 459 2.30 1.54 28.34
N GLU A 460 3.60 1.39 28.08
CA GLU A 460 4.36 0.16 28.34
C GLU A 460 4.33 -0.29 29.82
N HIS A 461 4.01 0.63 30.72
CA HIS A 461 3.89 0.40 32.16
C HIS A 461 2.44 0.24 32.63
N HIS A 462 1.48 0.11 31.70
CA HIS A 462 0.04 0.00 31.96
C HIS A 462 -0.59 1.22 32.65
N ASN A 463 0.01 2.40 32.51
CA ASN A 463 -0.59 3.66 32.95
C ASN A 463 -1.35 4.33 31.80
N GLU A 464 -2.38 5.12 32.13
CA GLU A 464 -3.11 5.88 31.11
C GLU A 464 -2.23 6.93 30.43
N VAL A 465 -2.18 6.87 29.10
CA VAL A 465 -1.47 7.86 28.29
C VAL A 465 -2.17 9.20 28.44
N LYS A 466 -1.39 10.26 28.69
CA LYS A 466 -1.91 11.62 28.77
C LYS A 466 -2.30 12.11 27.38
N LEU A 467 -3.60 12.35 27.18
CA LEU A 467 -4.14 12.91 25.93
C LEU A 467 -4.03 14.44 25.91
N ASP A 468 -3.35 14.99 24.90
CA ASP A 468 -3.26 16.44 24.67
C ASP A 468 -4.39 16.94 23.76
N ILE A 469 -5.25 17.81 24.32
CA ILE A 469 -6.40 18.40 23.62
C ILE A 469 -6.01 19.50 22.61
N PHE A 470 -4.72 19.80 22.47
CA PHE A 470 -4.17 20.78 21.51
C PHE A 470 -3.28 20.14 20.44
N ALA A 471 -3.00 18.83 20.56
CA ALA A 471 -2.25 18.06 19.57
C ALA A 471 -3.11 17.83 18.31
N TYR A 472 -3.05 18.80 17.40
CA TYR A 472 -3.77 18.83 16.13
C TYR A 472 -2.81 19.20 15.00
N THR A 473 -3.12 18.77 13.78
CA THR A 473 -2.32 19.01 12.58
C THR A 473 -2.15 20.50 12.24
N ASN A 474 -1.11 20.82 11.47
CA ASN A 474 -0.85 22.16 10.94
C ASN A 474 -1.49 22.37 9.55
N SER A 475 -2.81 22.22 9.46
CA SER A 475 -3.59 22.32 8.22
C SER A 475 -4.87 23.16 8.42
N GLU A 476 -5.43 23.67 7.32
CA GLU A 476 -6.69 24.43 7.34
C GLU A 476 -7.84 23.56 7.89
N ASN A 477 -7.94 22.32 7.42
CA ASN A 477 -8.72 21.28 8.06
C ASN A 477 -7.87 20.62 9.13
N MET A 478 -8.10 20.97 10.40
CA MET A 478 -7.38 20.36 11.52
C MET A 478 -8.00 19.03 11.95
N ARG A 479 -7.14 18.04 12.18
CA ARG A 479 -7.48 16.76 12.82
C ARG A 479 -6.57 16.54 14.03
N PRO A 480 -6.99 15.74 15.02
CA PRO A 480 -6.09 15.31 16.07
C PRO A 480 -4.83 14.65 15.47
N GLU A 481 -3.67 14.92 16.07
CA GLU A 481 -2.48 14.10 15.84
C GLU A 481 -2.74 12.68 16.38
N PRO A 482 -2.05 11.63 15.84
CA PRO A 482 -2.28 10.25 16.28
C PRO A 482 -2.22 10.09 17.80
N PHE A 483 -3.24 9.44 18.37
CA PHE A 483 -3.38 9.26 19.82
C PHE A 483 -3.93 7.87 20.16
N GLN A 484 -3.62 7.39 21.37
CA GLN A 484 -4.02 6.06 21.80
C GLN A 484 -5.29 6.09 22.65
N VAL A 485 -6.26 5.24 22.29
CA VAL A 485 -7.50 5.02 23.02
C VAL A 485 -7.87 3.55 23.07
N ARG A 486 -8.73 3.19 24.02
CA ARG A 486 -9.29 1.85 24.17
C ARG A 486 -10.81 1.92 24.06
N PHE A 487 -11.39 1.00 23.29
CA PHE A 487 -12.83 0.81 23.14
C PHE A 487 -13.25 -0.43 23.92
N ILE A 488 -13.84 -0.25 25.10
CA ILE A 488 -14.27 -1.36 25.96
C ILE A 488 -15.78 -1.52 25.83
N PRO A 489 -16.32 -2.65 25.35
CA PRO A 489 -17.76 -2.86 25.27
C PRO A 489 -18.44 -2.65 26.62
N ARG A 490 -19.60 -2.00 26.64
CA ARG A 490 -20.32 -1.73 27.91
C ARG A 490 -20.91 -2.98 28.54
N SER A 491 -21.19 -4.02 27.75
CA SER A 491 -21.56 -5.36 28.22
C SER A 491 -21.28 -6.43 27.16
N ASP A 492 -21.24 -7.70 27.56
CA ASP A 492 -21.12 -8.83 26.62
C ASP A 492 -22.36 -8.96 25.70
N ALA A 493 -23.54 -8.59 26.19
CA ALA A 493 -24.76 -8.58 25.39
C ALA A 493 -24.65 -7.57 24.23
N ILE A 494 -24.19 -6.34 24.54
CA ILE A 494 -23.91 -5.31 23.52
C ILE A 494 -22.84 -5.80 22.55
N LYS A 495 -21.75 -6.40 23.05
CA LYS A 495 -20.69 -6.95 22.19
C LYS A 495 -21.24 -7.95 21.17
N ASN A 496 -22.09 -8.89 21.59
CA ASN A 496 -22.67 -9.89 20.70
C ASN A 496 -23.61 -9.24 19.68
N LEU A 497 -24.49 -8.34 20.13
CA LEU A 497 -25.41 -7.61 19.26
C LEU A 497 -24.66 -6.81 18.17
N LEU A 498 -23.53 -6.18 18.50
CA LEU A 498 -22.69 -5.48 17.52
C LEU A 498 -22.15 -6.41 16.42
N LEU A 499 -21.75 -7.62 16.79
CA LEU A 499 -21.25 -8.62 15.83
C LEU A 499 -22.37 -9.14 14.93
N ASP A 500 -23.57 -9.33 15.49
CA ASP A 500 -24.76 -9.76 14.76
C ASP A 500 -25.24 -8.71 13.76
N GLU A 501 -25.46 -7.47 14.22
CA GLU A 501 -25.87 -6.34 13.36
C GLU A 501 -24.84 -6.06 12.25
N ALA A 502 -23.55 -6.16 12.54
CA ALA A 502 -22.51 -6.00 11.53
C ALA A 502 -22.48 -7.17 10.52
N GLY A 503 -22.84 -8.38 10.96
CA GLY A 503 -23.05 -9.52 10.08
C GLY A 503 -24.20 -9.30 9.11
N GLU A 504 -25.36 -8.87 9.63
CA GLU A 504 -26.54 -8.53 8.82
C GLU A 504 -26.27 -7.36 7.87
N ALA A 505 -25.57 -6.32 8.33
CA ALA A 505 -25.18 -5.17 7.52
C ALA A 505 -24.30 -5.60 6.32
N ARG A 506 -23.39 -6.57 6.51
CA ARG A 506 -22.59 -7.12 5.40
C ARG A 506 -23.42 -7.92 4.41
N GLU A 507 -24.45 -8.61 4.87
CA GLU A 507 -25.35 -9.40 4.01
C GLU A 507 -26.38 -8.53 3.26
N SER A 508 -26.81 -7.40 3.83
CA SER A 508 -27.94 -6.59 3.33
C SER A 508 -27.55 -5.41 2.41
N VAL A 509 -26.29 -4.93 2.43
CA VAL A 509 -25.80 -3.91 1.48
C VAL A 509 -25.59 -4.49 0.07
N PHE A 510 -25.71 -5.80 -0.12
CA PHE A 510 -25.64 -6.47 -1.42
C PHE A 510 -26.70 -7.56 -1.61
N PRO A 511 -27.56 -7.45 -2.63
CA PRO A 511 -28.16 -8.59 -3.31
C PRO A 511 -27.22 -9.16 -4.40
N ALA A 512 -25.90 -9.17 -4.16
CA ALA A 512 -24.98 -10.02 -4.93
C ALA A 512 -24.93 -11.39 -4.26
N GLN A 513 -25.75 -12.26 -4.82
CA GLN A 513 -25.91 -13.68 -4.55
C GLN A 513 -24.59 -14.45 -4.36
N LEU A 514 -24.65 -15.43 -3.45
CA LEU A 514 -23.94 -16.73 -3.40
C LEU A 514 -22.67 -16.92 -2.57
N CYS A 515 -21.98 -15.91 -2.01
CA CYS A 515 -20.71 -16.18 -1.31
C CYS A 515 -20.67 -16.09 0.22
N HIS A 516 -21.56 -15.31 0.85
CA HIS A 516 -21.63 -15.30 2.32
C HIS A 516 -22.58 -16.35 2.89
N SER A 517 -23.66 -16.69 2.16
CA SER A 517 -24.46 -17.86 2.50
C SER A 517 -23.64 -19.15 2.34
N SER A 518 -22.79 -19.29 1.33
CA SER A 518 -21.93 -20.47 1.22
C SER A 518 -20.80 -20.54 2.25
N MET A 519 -20.56 -19.52 3.09
CA MET A 519 -19.69 -19.63 4.28
C MET A 519 -20.45 -19.83 5.60
N ARG A 520 -21.66 -19.26 5.76
CA ARG A 520 -22.52 -19.50 6.95
C ARG A 520 -23.38 -20.76 6.86
N THR A 521 -23.84 -21.15 5.65
CA THR A 521 -24.55 -22.41 5.36
C THR A 521 -23.60 -23.63 5.39
N ILE A 522 -22.29 -23.45 5.64
CA ILE A 522 -21.35 -24.55 5.91
C ILE A 522 -21.68 -25.28 7.22
N SER A 523 -22.44 -24.68 8.15
CA SER A 523 -22.73 -25.34 9.42
C SER A 523 -24.04 -26.15 9.47
N THR A 524 -25.00 -25.99 8.55
CA THR A 524 -26.35 -26.57 8.79
C THR A 524 -27.18 -27.11 7.63
N ASN A 525 -26.76 -27.13 6.35
CA ASN A 525 -27.49 -27.97 5.38
C ASN A 525 -26.69 -28.46 4.16
N THR A 526 -26.98 -29.69 3.78
CA THR A 526 -26.27 -30.56 2.84
C THR A 526 -26.36 -30.09 1.37
N SER A 527 -25.26 -29.56 0.80
CA SER A 527 -24.87 -29.80 -0.62
C SER A 527 -23.51 -29.23 -1.07
N LEU A 528 -22.84 -28.35 -0.31
CA LEU A 528 -21.45 -27.91 -0.62
C LEU A 528 -20.59 -27.90 0.64
N ARG A 529 -19.84 -28.99 0.88
CA ARG A 529 -18.84 -29.08 1.96
C ARG A 529 -17.45 -28.76 1.40
N PHE A 530 -16.94 -27.58 1.70
CA PHE A 530 -15.50 -27.30 1.63
C PHE A 530 -14.90 -27.57 3.02
N ALA A 531 -13.80 -28.31 3.09
CA ALA A 531 -13.03 -28.38 4.34
C ALA A 531 -12.26 -27.05 4.48
N SER A 532 -12.87 -26.07 5.13
CA SER A 532 -12.18 -24.85 5.58
C SER A 532 -11.76 -25.02 7.03
N SER A 533 -10.53 -24.63 7.32
CA SER A 533 -10.04 -24.52 8.69
C SER A 533 -10.13 -23.05 9.08
N LEU A 534 -10.79 -22.77 10.21
CA LEU A 534 -10.96 -21.44 10.78
C LEU A 534 -10.02 -21.30 11.98
N ASN A 535 -9.72 -20.07 12.40
CA ASN A 535 -8.80 -19.77 13.51
C ASN A 535 -9.09 -20.52 14.84
N SER A 536 -10.28 -21.12 14.99
CA SER A 536 -10.69 -21.90 16.16
C SER A 536 -10.48 -23.42 16.05
N SER A 537 -10.02 -23.96 14.92
CA SER A 537 -9.81 -25.40 14.77
C SER A 537 -8.45 -25.85 15.32
N SER A 538 -8.39 -27.09 15.78
CA SER A 538 -7.16 -27.66 16.37
C SER A 538 -6.00 -27.82 15.38
N ASP A 539 -6.27 -27.79 14.08
CA ASP A 539 -5.26 -27.94 13.01
C ASP A 539 -4.74 -26.59 12.47
N TRP A 540 -5.37 -25.47 12.82
CA TRP A 540 -5.09 -24.14 12.27
C TRP A 540 -3.60 -23.76 12.35
N ALA A 541 -2.97 -23.96 13.52
CA ALA A 541 -1.54 -23.65 13.71
C ALA A 541 -0.66 -24.35 12.66
N SER A 542 -0.88 -25.64 12.43
CA SER A 542 -0.13 -26.43 11.44
C SER A 542 -0.38 -25.99 9.99
N LEU A 543 -1.53 -25.38 9.71
CA LEU A 543 -1.90 -24.91 8.37
C LEU A 543 -1.30 -23.54 8.04
N ILE A 544 -0.98 -22.74 9.05
CA ILE A 544 -0.45 -21.39 8.87
C ILE A 544 1.05 -21.28 9.18
N ASP A 545 1.66 -22.32 9.77
CA ASP A 545 3.10 -22.30 10.01
C ASP A 545 3.87 -22.24 8.67
N PRO A 546 4.70 -21.19 8.45
CA PRO A 546 5.47 -21.02 7.23
C PRO A 546 6.74 -21.86 7.27
N TYR A 547 7.32 -22.16 6.10
CA TYR A 547 8.68 -22.71 6.06
C TYR A 547 9.69 -21.76 6.71
N ASN A 548 9.62 -20.46 6.40
CA ASN A 548 10.45 -19.44 7.04
C ASN A 548 9.75 -18.83 8.28
N LEU A 549 10.09 -19.31 9.47
CA LEU A 549 9.54 -18.86 10.76
C LEU A 549 9.83 -17.39 11.09
N ARG A 550 10.78 -16.76 10.37
CA ARG A 550 11.02 -15.31 10.45
C ARG A 550 9.81 -14.50 9.96
N LEU A 551 9.05 -15.04 9.02
CA LEU A 551 7.97 -14.34 8.32
C LEU A 551 6.66 -15.09 8.51
N LYS A 552 5.97 -14.80 9.62
CA LYS A 552 4.65 -15.36 9.92
C LYS A 552 3.56 -14.40 9.46
N TYR A 553 2.55 -14.95 8.79
CA TYR A 553 1.36 -14.22 8.37
C TYR A 553 0.13 -14.99 8.80
N ILE A 554 -0.94 -14.27 9.13
CA ILE A 554 -2.22 -14.83 9.56
C ILE A 554 -3.22 -14.69 8.41
N PRO A 555 -3.54 -15.78 7.67
CA PRO A 555 -4.60 -15.78 6.68
C PRO A 555 -5.96 -15.50 7.30
N THR A 556 -6.89 -14.95 6.51
CA THR A 556 -8.31 -14.87 6.91
C THR A 556 -8.95 -16.26 6.97
N ALA A 557 -8.53 -17.16 6.08
CA ALA A 557 -8.94 -18.55 6.02
C ALA A 557 -7.89 -19.38 5.26
N VAL A 558 -7.80 -20.67 5.60
CA VAL A 558 -7.09 -21.68 4.82
C VAL A 558 -8.13 -22.67 4.30
N THR A 559 -8.15 -22.86 2.99
CA THR A 559 -9.06 -23.77 2.29
C THR A 559 -8.32 -25.01 1.84
N LEU A 560 -8.96 -26.17 1.96
CA LEU A 560 -8.38 -27.48 1.64
C LEU A 560 -9.16 -28.16 0.49
N PRO A 561 -9.20 -27.57 -0.72
CA PRO A 561 -9.96 -28.13 -1.83
C PRO A 561 -9.44 -29.51 -2.25
N THR A 562 -10.33 -30.31 -2.82
CA THR A 562 -10.09 -31.67 -3.33
C THR A 562 -10.38 -31.80 -4.82
N THR A 563 -11.01 -30.80 -5.44
CA THR A 563 -11.32 -30.78 -6.87
C THR A 563 -11.03 -29.41 -7.49
N PRO A 564 -10.69 -29.33 -8.80
CA PRO A 564 -10.46 -28.03 -9.46
C PRO A 564 -11.68 -27.09 -9.38
N GLN A 565 -12.90 -27.64 -9.43
CA GLN A 565 -14.11 -26.84 -9.25
C GLN A 565 -14.13 -26.16 -7.88
N GLN A 566 -13.71 -26.85 -6.82
CA GLN A 566 -13.65 -26.23 -5.50
C GLN A 566 -12.65 -25.07 -5.46
N VAL A 567 -11.51 -25.20 -6.14
CA VAL A 567 -10.53 -24.10 -6.28
C VAL A 567 -11.17 -22.92 -7.02
N SER A 568 -11.89 -23.16 -8.11
CA SER A 568 -12.65 -22.14 -8.85
C SER A 568 -13.64 -21.40 -7.94
N ASP A 569 -14.50 -22.14 -7.24
CA ASP A 569 -15.51 -21.56 -6.35
C ASP A 569 -14.86 -20.70 -5.26
N ILE A 570 -13.75 -21.18 -4.66
CA ILE A 570 -13.00 -20.44 -3.65
C ILE A 570 -12.41 -19.13 -4.21
N VAL A 571 -11.81 -19.19 -5.40
CA VAL A 571 -11.18 -18.02 -6.05
C VAL A 571 -12.24 -16.97 -6.41
N VAL A 572 -13.34 -17.38 -7.04
CA VAL A 572 -14.47 -16.49 -7.37
C VAL A 572 -15.03 -15.86 -6.10
N CYS A 573 -15.14 -16.65 -5.03
CA CYS A 573 -15.64 -16.15 -3.76
C CYS A 573 -14.73 -15.10 -3.14
N ALA A 574 -13.43 -15.38 -3.09
CA ALA A 574 -12.45 -14.45 -2.58
C ALA A 574 -12.38 -13.17 -3.43
N ALA A 575 -12.45 -13.31 -4.76
CA ALA A 575 -12.49 -12.19 -5.70
C ALA A 575 -13.72 -11.30 -5.44
N ALA A 576 -14.91 -11.89 -5.34
CA ALA A 576 -16.15 -11.18 -5.03
C ALA A 576 -16.11 -10.51 -3.65
N ALA A 577 -15.49 -11.15 -2.66
CA ALA A 577 -15.28 -10.60 -1.32
C ALA A 577 -14.13 -9.59 -1.22
N GLY A 578 -13.40 -9.33 -2.32
CA GLY A 578 -12.23 -8.46 -2.31
C GLY A 578 -11.09 -8.97 -1.42
N VAL A 579 -10.99 -10.27 -1.18
CA VAL A 579 -9.91 -10.92 -0.44
C VAL A 579 -8.84 -11.40 -1.42
N LYS A 580 -7.56 -11.19 -1.08
CA LYS A 580 -6.44 -11.64 -1.91
C LYS A 580 -6.19 -13.13 -1.71
N VAL A 581 -5.87 -13.83 -2.78
CA VAL A 581 -5.69 -15.29 -2.79
C VAL A 581 -4.24 -15.64 -3.05
N GLN A 582 -3.72 -16.62 -2.32
CA GLN A 582 -2.46 -17.29 -2.64
C GLN A 582 -2.61 -18.80 -2.57
N ALA A 583 -2.01 -19.50 -3.53
CA ALA A 583 -1.95 -20.95 -3.53
C ALA A 583 -0.78 -21.42 -2.67
N ARG A 584 -1.00 -22.47 -1.87
CA ARG A 584 0.02 -23.17 -1.10
C ARG A 584 0.16 -24.59 -1.62
N SER A 585 1.28 -24.88 -2.27
CA SER A 585 1.71 -26.25 -2.59
C SER A 585 2.51 -26.80 -1.39
N GLY A 586 3.84 -26.92 -1.49
CA GLY A 586 4.69 -27.41 -0.40
C GLY A 586 4.97 -26.40 0.73
N GLY A 587 4.66 -25.11 0.52
CA GLY A 587 4.82 -24.04 1.53
C GLY A 587 6.25 -23.51 1.73
N HIS A 588 7.18 -23.86 0.84
CA HIS A 588 8.62 -23.54 0.90
C HIS A 588 9.01 -22.11 0.47
N SER A 589 8.05 -21.18 0.38
CA SER A 589 8.35 -19.79 0.01
C SER A 589 9.24 -19.13 1.06
N TYR A 590 10.42 -18.65 0.65
CA TYR A 590 11.38 -18.00 1.57
C TYR A 590 10.86 -16.66 2.11
N GLY A 591 9.93 -16.01 1.41
CA GLY A 591 9.19 -14.83 1.85
C GLY A 591 7.81 -15.11 2.44
N SER A 592 7.45 -16.39 2.63
CA SER A 592 6.12 -16.84 3.07
C SER A 592 4.97 -16.33 2.18
N PHE A 593 5.21 -16.15 0.88
CA PHE A 593 4.21 -15.65 -0.07
C PHE A 593 3.10 -16.67 -0.36
N SER A 594 3.34 -17.96 -0.09
CA SER A 594 2.27 -18.97 -0.09
C SER A 594 1.20 -18.74 1.00
N LEU A 595 1.44 -17.82 1.95
CA LEU A 595 0.47 -17.35 2.93
C LEU A 595 -0.09 -15.96 2.59
N GLY A 596 0.24 -15.40 1.42
CA GLY A 596 -0.15 -14.05 1.02
C GLY A 596 0.93 -12.99 1.16
N GLY A 597 2.01 -13.25 1.89
CA GLY A 597 3.04 -12.25 2.20
C GLY A 597 2.54 -11.08 3.06
N LYS A 598 1.33 -11.19 3.62
CA LYS A 598 0.67 -10.27 4.55
C LYS A 598 -0.47 -10.98 5.28
N ASN A 599 -0.96 -10.38 6.35
CA ASN A 599 -2.18 -10.85 7.02
C ASN A 599 -3.44 -10.62 6.17
N GLY A 600 -4.47 -11.43 6.39
CA GLY A 600 -5.79 -11.26 5.81
C GLY A 600 -5.96 -11.80 4.38
N SER A 601 -4.96 -12.49 3.84
CA SER A 601 -5.10 -13.24 2.57
C SER A 601 -5.86 -14.56 2.78
N LEU A 602 -6.52 -15.07 1.74
CA LEU A 602 -7.07 -16.42 1.72
C LEU A 602 -6.05 -17.37 1.10
N VAL A 603 -5.81 -18.50 1.76
CA VAL A 603 -4.89 -19.53 1.28
C VAL A 603 -5.67 -20.68 0.64
N VAL A 604 -5.30 -21.03 -0.58
CA VAL A 604 -5.75 -22.25 -1.28
C VAL A 604 -4.67 -23.30 -1.12
N ASP A 605 -4.82 -24.17 -0.13
CA ASP A 605 -3.84 -25.22 0.17
C ASP A 605 -4.13 -26.46 -0.67
N LEU A 606 -3.24 -26.70 -1.64
CA LEU A 606 -3.38 -27.72 -2.67
C LEU A 606 -2.96 -29.11 -2.20
N ARG A 607 -2.68 -29.34 -0.91
CA ARG A 607 -2.14 -30.63 -0.43
C ARG A 607 -2.92 -31.87 -0.86
N ASN A 608 -4.23 -31.75 -1.14
CA ASN A 608 -5.06 -32.87 -1.60
C ASN A 608 -4.91 -33.14 -3.11
N PHE A 609 -4.34 -32.21 -3.88
CA PHE A 609 -3.94 -32.40 -5.28
C PHE A 609 -2.55 -33.02 -5.32
N ASN A 610 -2.42 -34.28 -4.91
CA ASN A 610 -1.13 -34.98 -4.78
C ASN A 610 -1.05 -36.27 -5.62
N THR A 611 -2.04 -36.53 -6.47
CA THR A 611 -2.06 -37.70 -7.35
C THR A 611 -0.89 -37.65 -8.33
N ILE A 612 -0.24 -38.79 -8.56
CA ILE A 612 0.85 -38.95 -9.53
C ILE A 612 0.52 -40.17 -10.39
N SER A 613 0.25 -39.94 -11.68
CA SER A 613 -0.11 -40.99 -12.63
C SER A 613 0.75 -40.91 -13.88
N LEU A 614 1.59 -41.91 -14.11
CA LEU A 614 2.46 -42.01 -15.27
C LEU A 614 1.76 -42.79 -16.40
N ASP A 615 1.68 -42.19 -17.58
CA ASP A 615 1.38 -42.92 -18.80
C ASP A 615 2.67 -43.49 -19.40
N ASN A 616 2.84 -44.81 -19.30
CA ASN A 616 4.02 -45.51 -19.80
C ASN A 616 4.15 -45.51 -21.33
N SER A 617 3.08 -45.24 -22.07
CA SER A 617 3.12 -45.20 -23.53
C SER A 617 3.68 -43.88 -24.07
N THR A 618 3.35 -42.76 -23.42
CA THR A 618 3.80 -41.41 -23.80
C THR A 618 4.99 -40.93 -22.96
N GLY A 619 5.20 -41.51 -21.78
CA GLY A 619 6.15 -41.03 -20.79
C GLY A 619 5.71 -39.71 -20.12
N ILE A 620 4.45 -39.29 -20.30
CA ILE A 620 3.90 -38.11 -19.64
C ILE A 620 3.36 -38.51 -18.26
N VAL A 621 3.74 -37.77 -17.23
CA VAL A 621 3.14 -37.90 -15.90
C VAL A 621 2.12 -36.78 -15.68
N THR A 622 0.94 -37.15 -15.21
CA THR A 622 -0.07 -36.22 -14.70
C THR A 622 0.07 -36.14 -13.19
N VAL A 623 0.34 -34.94 -12.67
CA VAL A 623 0.64 -34.71 -11.25
C VAL A 623 -0.16 -33.53 -10.69
N GLY A 624 -0.75 -33.70 -9.52
CA GLY A 624 -1.49 -32.63 -8.84
C GLY A 624 -0.56 -31.51 -8.33
N GLY A 625 -1.06 -30.27 -8.33
CA GLY A 625 -0.28 -29.06 -7.99
C GLY A 625 0.24 -28.98 -6.55
N GLY A 626 -0.27 -29.81 -5.65
CA GLY A 626 0.19 -29.95 -4.26
C GLY A 626 1.26 -31.03 -4.03
N ALA A 627 1.67 -31.77 -5.07
CA ALA A 627 2.69 -32.79 -4.92
C ALA A 627 4.04 -32.20 -4.44
N ARG A 628 4.76 -32.98 -3.62
CA ARG A 628 6.13 -32.67 -3.18
C ARG A 628 7.16 -33.39 -4.05
N LEU A 629 8.35 -32.82 -4.22
CA LEU A 629 9.38 -33.31 -5.15
C LEU A 629 9.77 -34.76 -4.89
N GLY A 630 10.00 -35.13 -3.63
CA GLY A 630 10.42 -36.49 -3.29
C GLY A 630 9.32 -37.53 -3.55
N ASN A 631 8.05 -37.18 -3.27
CA ASN A 631 6.89 -38.01 -3.60
C ASN A 631 6.73 -38.18 -5.12
N LEU A 632 6.92 -37.10 -5.90
CA LEU A 632 6.92 -37.15 -7.35
C LEU A 632 8.02 -38.08 -7.87
N GLY A 633 9.27 -37.89 -7.42
CA GLY A 633 10.42 -38.71 -7.82
C GLY A 633 10.23 -40.20 -7.53
N LEU A 634 9.77 -40.55 -6.32
CA LEU A 634 9.42 -41.93 -5.96
C LEU A 634 8.27 -42.47 -6.81
N GLY A 635 7.22 -41.68 -7.03
CA GLY A 635 6.03 -42.09 -7.76
C GLY A 635 6.33 -42.48 -9.21
N ILE A 636 7.06 -41.65 -9.93
CA ILE A 636 7.40 -41.90 -11.35
C ILE A 636 8.46 -42.99 -11.52
N TYR A 637 9.37 -43.13 -10.55
CA TYR A 637 10.35 -44.22 -10.57
C TYR A 637 9.67 -45.58 -10.35
N ASN A 638 8.75 -45.67 -9.38
CA ASN A 638 8.04 -46.92 -9.09
C ASN A 638 7.07 -47.33 -10.21
N GLN A 639 6.46 -46.38 -10.92
CA GLN A 639 5.48 -46.65 -11.98
C GLN A 639 6.11 -47.03 -13.34
N GLY A 640 7.34 -46.58 -13.61
CA GLY A 640 7.96 -46.81 -14.93
C GLY A 640 9.45 -46.49 -15.03
N GLN A 641 10.17 -46.45 -13.90
CA GLN A 641 11.60 -46.09 -13.81
C GLN A 641 11.90 -44.79 -14.56
N ARG A 642 11.07 -43.77 -14.33
CA ARG A 642 11.19 -42.45 -14.94
C ARG A 642 11.81 -41.44 -13.97
N ALA A 643 12.26 -40.33 -14.51
CA ALA A 643 12.88 -39.22 -13.79
C ALA A 643 12.50 -37.88 -14.42
N LEU A 644 12.67 -36.80 -13.63
CA LEU A 644 12.48 -35.41 -14.03
C LEU A 644 13.63 -34.55 -13.48
N PRO A 645 13.95 -33.41 -14.10
CA PRO A 645 14.75 -32.39 -13.45
C PRO A 645 13.93 -31.65 -12.39
N HIS A 646 14.48 -31.59 -11.18
CA HIS A 646 13.93 -30.85 -10.05
C HIS A 646 15.03 -30.61 -9.00
N GLY A 647 14.72 -29.77 -8.02
CA GLY A 647 15.60 -29.46 -6.88
C GLY A 647 15.81 -30.62 -5.93
N THR A 648 16.69 -30.40 -4.95
CA THR A 648 17.22 -31.46 -4.09
C THR A 648 16.36 -31.74 -2.86
N PHE A 649 15.63 -30.73 -2.35
CA PHE A 649 14.90 -30.83 -1.10
C PHE A 649 13.54 -31.54 -1.29
N PRO A 650 13.32 -32.75 -0.71
CA PRO A 650 12.14 -33.57 -1.01
C PRO A 650 10.81 -32.90 -0.69
N GLY A 651 10.76 -32.13 0.41
CA GLY A 651 9.57 -31.46 0.90
C GLY A 651 9.09 -30.26 0.08
N VAL A 652 9.88 -29.76 -0.87
CA VAL A 652 9.48 -28.66 -1.76
C VAL A 652 8.29 -29.08 -2.62
N GLY A 653 7.32 -28.18 -2.82
CA GLY A 653 6.14 -28.45 -3.63
C GLY A 653 6.28 -28.01 -5.08
N ILE A 654 5.71 -28.77 -6.01
CA ILE A 654 5.85 -28.49 -7.45
C ILE A 654 5.26 -27.12 -7.82
N GLY A 655 4.16 -26.71 -7.18
CA GLY A 655 3.41 -25.52 -7.56
C GLY A 655 4.18 -24.20 -7.42
N GLY A 656 5.19 -24.15 -6.54
CA GLY A 656 6.13 -23.03 -6.49
C GLY A 656 7.41 -23.30 -7.28
N HIS A 657 7.93 -24.54 -7.21
CA HIS A 657 9.22 -24.88 -7.78
C HIS A 657 9.22 -24.85 -9.33
N TYR A 658 8.25 -25.52 -9.95
CA TYR A 658 8.11 -25.66 -11.40
C TYR A 658 7.61 -24.39 -12.08
N THR A 659 7.13 -23.41 -11.34
CA THR A 659 6.57 -22.18 -11.92
C THR A 659 7.52 -21.00 -11.85
N HIS A 660 8.74 -21.18 -11.32
CA HIS A 660 9.77 -20.13 -11.21
C HIS A 660 11.17 -20.63 -11.60
N GLY A 661 11.24 -21.78 -12.28
CA GLY A 661 12.48 -22.40 -12.76
C GLY A 661 12.50 -23.88 -12.42
N GLY A 662 13.04 -24.16 -11.23
CA GLY A 662 13.25 -25.48 -10.67
C GLY A 662 14.58 -26.08 -11.10
N PHE A 663 15.63 -25.73 -10.36
CA PHE A 663 17.00 -26.16 -10.62
C PHE A 663 17.45 -27.25 -9.65
N GLY A 664 18.20 -28.23 -10.17
CA GLY A 664 18.92 -29.24 -9.40
C GLY A 664 19.94 -30.01 -10.24
N TYR A 665 20.45 -31.12 -9.70
CA TYR A 665 21.62 -31.83 -10.23
C TYR A 665 21.35 -32.54 -11.57
N SER A 666 20.10 -32.66 -12.01
CA SER A 666 19.78 -33.17 -13.36
C SER A 666 19.43 -32.06 -14.35
N SER A 667 19.40 -30.80 -13.93
CA SER A 667 18.91 -29.70 -14.79
C SER A 667 19.82 -29.40 -15.98
N ARG A 668 21.15 -29.49 -15.84
CA ARG A 668 22.06 -29.33 -16.98
C ARG A 668 21.81 -30.39 -18.07
N ARG A 669 21.36 -31.59 -17.67
CA ARG A 669 21.13 -32.70 -18.59
C ARG A 669 19.75 -32.65 -19.27
N TRP A 670 18.73 -32.10 -18.61
CA TRP A 670 17.34 -32.19 -19.07
C TRP A 670 16.57 -30.86 -19.11
N GLY A 671 17.20 -29.73 -18.75
CA GLY A 671 16.55 -28.44 -18.60
C GLY A 671 16.06 -28.21 -17.17
N LEU A 672 15.42 -27.07 -16.92
CA LEU A 672 14.79 -26.79 -15.63
C LEU A 672 13.51 -27.61 -15.47
N ALA A 673 13.00 -27.71 -14.25
CA ALA A 673 11.73 -28.38 -13.96
C ALA A 673 10.59 -27.85 -14.86
N LEU A 674 10.54 -26.52 -15.03
CA LEU A 674 9.54 -25.85 -15.87
C LEU A 674 9.63 -26.22 -17.37
N ASP A 675 10.79 -26.70 -17.84
CA ASP A 675 10.99 -27.06 -19.24
C ASP A 675 10.35 -28.41 -19.59
N THR A 676 9.98 -29.19 -18.56
CA THR A 676 9.28 -30.47 -18.74
C THR A 676 7.77 -30.34 -18.84
N ILE A 677 7.21 -29.18 -18.50
CA ILE A 677 5.78 -28.94 -18.56
C ILE A 677 5.35 -28.98 -20.03
N VAL A 678 4.37 -29.83 -20.35
CA VAL A 678 3.73 -29.89 -21.68
C VAL A 678 2.31 -29.35 -21.66
N ALA A 679 1.64 -29.41 -20.50
CA ALA A 679 0.34 -28.81 -20.27
C ALA A 679 0.08 -28.54 -18.78
N MET A 680 -0.87 -27.66 -18.47
CA MET A 680 -1.31 -27.33 -17.11
C MET A 680 -2.83 -27.14 -17.06
N ASP A 681 -3.48 -27.65 -16.02
CA ASP A 681 -4.87 -27.33 -15.71
C ASP A 681 -4.92 -26.21 -14.67
N VAL A 682 -5.52 -25.08 -15.03
CA VAL A 682 -5.37 -23.81 -14.31
C VAL A 682 -6.72 -23.21 -13.96
N VAL A 683 -6.84 -22.70 -12.74
CA VAL A 683 -7.95 -21.86 -12.31
C VAL A 683 -7.53 -20.40 -12.40
N LEU A 684 -8.26 -19.61 -13.19
CA LEU A 684 -8.05 -18.16 -13.33
C LEU A 684 -8.82 -17.35 -12.29
N ALA A 685 -8.55 -16.05 -12.20
CA ALA A 685 -9.15 -15.17 -11.19
C ALA A 685 -10.67 -14.99 -11.36
N ASP A 686 -11.18 -15.20 -12.57
CA ASP A 686 -12.62 -15.21 -12.89
C ASP A 686 -13.27 -16.59 -12.67
N GLY A 687 -12.53 -17.58 -12.16
CA GLY A 687 -12.99 -18.93 -11.90
C GLY A 687 -12.94 -19.88 -13.09
N ARG A 688 -12.57 -19.43 -14.30
CA ARG A 688 -12.46 -20.34 -15.44
C ARG A 688 -11.40 -21.41 -15.19
N LEU A 689 -11.77 -22.65 -15.49
CA LEU A 689 -10.88 -23.79 -15.57
C LEU A 689 -10.39 -23.91 -17.01
N VAL A 690 -9.09 -23.77 -17.23
CA VAL A 690 -8.49 -23.80 -18.56
C VAL A 690 -7.38 -24.85 -18.63
N HIS A 691 -7.38 -25.61 -19.74
CA HIS A 691 -6.29 -26.50 -20.10
C HIS A 691 -5.30 -25.74 -20.98
N VAL A 692 -4.14 -25.42 -20.42
CA VAL A 692 -3.12 -24.55 -20.99
C VAL A 692 -2.03 -25.40 -21.63
N THR A 693 -1.77 -25.17 -22.91
CA THR A 693 -0.74 -25.86 -23.72
C THR A 693 -0.02 -24.83 -24.61
N PRO A 694 1.08 -25.17 -25.31
CA PRO A 694 1.68 -24.27 -26.28
C PRO A 694 0.72 -23.79 -27.39
N ALA A 695 -0.28 -24.61 -27.74
CA ALA A 695 -1.26 -24.30 -28.78
C ALA A 695 -2.55 -23.64 -28.23
N SER A 696 -2.86 -23.87 -26.95
CA SER A 696 -4.09 -23.40 -26.29
C SER A 696 -3.72 -22.51 -25.11
N TYR A 697 -4.04 -21.21 -25.20
CA TYR A 697 -3.59 -20.17 -24.26
C TYR A 697 -2.05 -19.99 -24.21
N PRO A 698 -1.39 -19.70 -25.35
CA PRO A 698 0.07 -19.59 -25.43
C PRO A 698 0.66 -18.54 -24.48
N ASP A 699 -0.03 -17.43 -24.25
CA ASP A 699 0.40 -16.40 -23.30
C ASP A 699 0.34 -16.86 -21.84
N LEU A 700 -0.70 -17.62 -21.47
CA LEU A 700 -0.76 -18.24 -20.14
C LEU A 700 0.31 -19.32 -20.00
N TYR A 701 0.52 -20.14 -21.03
CA TYR A 701 1.56 -21.15 -21.06
C TYR A 701 2.96 -20.54 -20.90
N TYR A 702 3.18 -19.36 -21.47
CA TYR A 702 4.38 -18.55 -21.27
C TYR A 702 4.49 -18.03 -19.82
N ALA A 703 3.44 -17.37 -19.31
CA ALA A 703 3.46 -16.66 -18.01
C ALA A 703 3.57 -17.60 -16.81
N LEU A 704 2.84 -18.72 -16.83
CA LEU A 704 2.83 -19.71 -15.75
C LEU A 704 4.18 -20.41 -15.58
N ARG A 705 5.01 -20.45 -16.63
CA ARG A 705 6.39 -20.92 -16.59
C ARG A 705 7.35 -19.79 -16.24
N GLY A 706 7.15 -19.19 -15.07
CA GLY A 706 8.04 -18.17 -14.51
C GLY A 706 7.39 -17.26 -13.47
N ALA A 707 6.06 -17.10 -13.48
CA ALA A 707 5.35 -16.14 -12.61
C ALA A 707 3.92 -16.60 -12.21
N ALA A 708 3.69 -17.90 -12.01
CA ALA A 708 2.33 -18.42 -11.84
C ALA A 708 1.60 -17.90 -10.58
N ASP A 709 2.34 -17.61 -9.52
CA ASP A 709 1.83 -17.09 -8.23
C ASP A 709 1.05 -15.76 -8.36
N SER A 710 1.24 -15.07 -9.48
CA SER A 710 0.57 -13.84 -9.86
C SER A 710 -0.47 -14.04 -10.96
N ILE A 711 -0.63 -15.23 -11.56
CA ILE A 711 -1.43 -15.39 -12.79
C ILE A 711 -2.60 -16.35 -12.59
N GLY A 712 -2.41 -17.48 -11.91
CA GLY A 712 -3.44 -18.52 -11.79
C GLY A 712 -3.02 -19.66 -10.87
N ILE A 713 -3.99 -20.44 -10.40
CA ILE A 713 -3.73 -21.62 -9.55
C ILE A 713 -3.68 -22.86 -10.43
N ILE A 714 -2.49 -23.46 -10.55
CA ILE A 714 -2.31 -24.73 -11.28
C ILE A 714 -2.75 -25.88 -10.38
N THR A 715 -3.79 -26.59 -10.81
CA THR A 715 -4.35 -27.75 -10.11
C THR A 715 -3.70 -29.06 -10.54
N THR A 716 -3.28 -29.14 -11.80
CA THR A 716 -2.63 -30.31 -12.40
C THR A 716 -1.52 -29.86 -13.34
N PHE A 717 -0.39 -30.55 -13.31
CA PHE A 717 0.68 -30.44 -14.30
C PHE A 717 0.76 -31.73 -15.12
N HIS A 718 1.04 -31.58 -16.41
CA HIS A 718 1.42 -32.67 -17.30
C HIS A 718 2.88 -32.49 -17.69
N LEU A 719 3.73 -33.44 -17.32
CA LEU A 719 5.18 -33.32 -17.41
C LEU A 719 5.76 -34.43 -18.28
N GLN A 720 6.61 -34.08 -19.23
CA GLN A 720 7.37 -35.03 -20.03
C GLN A 720 8.53 -35.59 -19.21
N THR A 721 8.46 -36.87 -18.85
CA THR A 721 9.52 -37.54 -18.08
C THR A 721 10.64 -38.07 -18.97
N GLN A 722 11.79 -38.34 -18.37
CA GLN A 722 12.93 -39.03 -18.96
C GLN A 722 13.10 -40.43 -18.36
N PRO A 723 13.73 -41.40 -19.05
CA PRO A 723 14.17 -42.63 -18.40
C PRO A 723 15.11 -42.29 -17.25
N ALA A 724 14.86 -42.84 -16.05
CA ALA A 724 15.80 -42.70 -14.95
C ALA A 724 17.11 -43.42 -15.31
N PRO A 725 18.28 -42.79 -15.12
CA PRO A 725 19.55 -43.47 -15.34
C PRO A 725 19.67 -44.62 -14.34
N ALA A 726 20.23 -45.75 -14.78
CA ALA A 726 20.47 -46.89 -13.89
C ALA A 726 21.36 -46.48 -12.71
N GLN A 727 22.35 -45.64 -13.00
CA GLN A 727 23.30 -45.11 -12.03
C GLN A 727 23.76 -43.70 -12.38
N VAL A 728 24.24 -42.96 -11.37
CA VAL A 728 24.91 -41.67 -11.50
C VAL A 728 26.18 -41.69 -10.66
N VAL A 729 27.24 -41.06 -11.16
CA VAL A 729 28.49 -40.91 -10.43
C VAL A 729 28.41 -39.64 -9.60
N SER A 730 28.39 -39.78 -8.29
CA SER A 730 28.47 -38.67 -7.34
C SER A 730 29.92 -38.44 -6.92
N TYR A 731 30.34 -37.19 -6.84
CA TYR A 731 31.69 -36.84 -6.43
C TYR A 731 31.71 -35.64 -5.49
N ALA A 732 32.74 -35.58 -4.65
CA ALA A 732 33.07 -34.40 -3.84
C ALA A 732 34.58 -34.34 -3.58
N SER A 733 35.17 -33.15 -3.69
CA SER A 733 36.54 -32.84 -3.29
C SER A 733 36.53 -31.72 -2.26
N ASN A 734 37.15 -31.94 -1.11
CA ASN A 734 37.25 -30.96 -0.03
C ASN A 734 38.55 -30.14 -0.15
N PHE A 735 38.45 -28.83 -0.01
CA PHE A 735 39.52 -27.85 -0.09
C PHE A 735 39.52 -26.90 1.11
N SER A 736 39.02 -27.32 2.27
CA SER A 736 38.93 -26.51 3.50
C SER A 736 40.27 -25.86 3.87
N THR A 737 41.41 -26.51 3.60
CA THR A 737 42.74 -25.92 3.81
C THR A 737 42.98 -24.68 2.92
N ALA A 738 42.47 -24.68 1.68
CA ALA A 738 42.61 -23.55 0.75
C ALA A 738 41.75 -22.34 1.15
N LEU A 739 40.66 -22.55 1.90
CA LEU A 739 39.79 -21.47 2.39
C LEU A 739 40.50 -20.56 3.42
N LYS A 740 41.70 -20.91 3.90
CA LYS A 740 42.52 -20.07 4.78
C LYS A 740 42.99 -18.77 4.15
N THR A 741 43.01 -18.67 2.80
CA THR A 741 43.33 -17.42 2.10
C THR A 741 42.32 -17.14 0.99
N ALA A 742 41.91 -15.88 0.87
CA ALA A 742 40.92 -15.46 -0.12
C ALA A 742 41.37 -15.76 -1.55
N ASP A 743 42.66 -15.57 -1.84
CA ASP A 743 43.22 -15.78 -3.17
C ASP A 743 43.24 -17.27 -3.57
N ALA A 744 43.53 -18.18 -2.65
CA ALA A 744 43.53 -19.61 -2.94
C ALA A 744 42.12 -20.16 -3.17
N ALA A 745 41.14 -19.73 -2.36
CA ALA A 745 39.73 -20.07 -2.56
C ALA A 745 39.18 -19.49 -3.87
N ALA A 746 39.48 -18.22 -4.16
CA ALA A 746 39.12 -17.57 -5.42
C ALA A 746 39.76 -18.27 -6.63
N ASP A 747 41.01 -18.72 -6.52
CA ASP A 747 41.70 -19.45 -7.58
C ASP A 747 41.02 -20.78 -7.93
N ILE A 748 40.48 -21.49 -6.93
CA ILE A 748 39.74 -22.73 -7.17
C ILE A 748 38.47 -22.45 -7.98
N VAL A 749 37.63 -21.49 -7.55
CA VAL A 749 36.39 -21.15 -8.27
C VAL A 749 36.69 -20.56 -9.66
N PHE A 750 37.74 -19.76 -9.79
CA PHE A 750 38.16 -19.20 -11.08
C PHE A 750 38.67 -20.27 -12.07
N LYS A 751 39.42 -21.26 -11.58
CA LYS A 751 39.85 -22.42 -12.37
C LYS A 751 38.68 -23.30 -12.77
N LEU A 752 37.72 -23.52 -11.86
CA LEU A 752 36.47 -24.20 -12.20
C LEU A 752 35.70 -23.46 -13.29
N GLN A 753 35.59 -22.14 -13.19
CA GLN A 753 34.98 -21.32 -14.23
C GLN A 753 35.70 -21.46 -15.57
N THR A 754 37.03 -21.49 -15.57
CA THR A 754 37.82 -21.71 -16.78
C THR A 754 37.58 -23.11 -17.34
N PHE A 755 37.55 -24.13 -16.48
CA PHE A 755 37.27 -25.51 -16.86
C PHE A 755 35.90 -25.63 -17.53
N VAL A 756 34.82 -25.14 -16.89
CA VAL A 756 33.44 -25.25 -17.42
C VAL A 756 33.20 -24.46 -18.70
N THR A 757 34.04 -23.47 -19.00
CA THR A 757 33.93 -22.65 -20.21
C THR A 757 34.84 -23.10 -21.36
N THR A 758 36.01 -23.69 -21.07
CA THR A 758 37.04 -23.98 -22.09
C THR A 758 37.31 -25.47 -22.31
N SER A 759 37.00 -26.32 -21.34
CA SER A 759 37.38 -27.74 -21.39
C SER A 759 36.58 -28.53 -22.42
N PRO A 760 37.22 -29.43 -23.19
CA PRO A 760 36.51 -30.35 -24.06
C PRO A 760 35.71 -31.41 -23.28
N TYR A 761 36.04 -31.63 -22.00
CA TYR A 761 35.41 -32.64 -21.15
C TYR A 761 34.08 -32.17 -20.53
N VAL A 762 33.72 -30.90 -20.69
CA VAL A 762 32.49 -30.33 -20.15
C VAL A 762 31.39 -30.43 -21.20
N ASN A 763 30.30 -31.09 -20.79
CA ASN A 763 29.05 -31.20 -21.54
C ASN A 763 27.88 -31.29 -20.54
N ARG A 764 26.66 -31.54 -21.03
CA ARG A 764 25.43 -31.63 -20.23
C ARG A 764 25.41 -32.70 -19.13
N ASN A 765 26.37 -33.64 -19.12
CA ASN A 765 26.44 -34.73 -18.17
C ASN A 765 27.16 -34.38 -16.88
N LEU A 766 27.90 -33.27 -16.84
CA LEU A 766 28.60 -32.84 -15.64
C LEU A 766 27.77 -31.81 -14.89
N THR A 767 27.61 -31.95 -13.58
CA THR A 767 27.05 -30.91 -12.71
C THR A 767 28.04 -30.59 -11.63
N LEU A 768 28.02 -29.34 -11.16
CA LEU A 768 29.00 -28.85 -10.23
C LEU A 768 28.37 -27.84 -9.28
N GLU A 769 28.76 -27.93 -8.02
CA GLU A 769 28.42 -26.98 -6.98
C GLU A 769 29.62 -26.78 -6.05
N VAL A 770 29.87 -25.54 -5.67
CA VAL A 770 30.82 -25.20 -4.62
C VAL A 770 30.03 -24.91 -3.35
N TYR A 771 30.32 -25.62 -2.27
CA TYR A 771 29.69 -25.44 -0.97
C TYR A 771 30.67 -24.84 0.02
N THR A 772 30.23 -23.81 0.74
CA THR A 772 30.99 -23.22 1.86
C THR A 772 30.10 -23.04 3.08
N SER A 773 30.62 -23.30 4.28
CA SER A 773 29.87 -23.14 5.54
C SER A 773 30.66 -22.39 6.61
N ILE A 774 29.95 -21.96 7.66
CA ILE A 774 30.54 -21.39 8.87
C ILE A 774 31.62 -22.28 9.51
N PHE A 775 31.51 -23.61 9.37
CA PHE A 775 32.45 -24.55 9.96
C PHE A 775 33.77 -24.68 9.19
N GLY A 776 33.98 -23.83 8.18
CA GLY A 776 35.19 -23.84 7.35
C GLY A 776 35.18 -24.92 6.28
N GLU A 777 34.06 -25.62 6.08
CA GLU A 777 33.91 -26.54 4.96
C GLU A 777 34.00 -25.75 3.65
N PHE A 778 34.83 -26.22 2.73
CA PHE A 778 34.91 -25.73 1.36
C PHE A 778 35.02 -26.93 0.43
N SER A 779 33.98 -27.23 -0.34
CA SER A 779 33.97 -28.43 -1.17
C SER A 779 33.42 -28.16 -2.57
N VAL A 780 33.94 -28.92 -3.53
CA VAL A 780 33.47 -28.96 -4.91
C VAL A 780 32.80 -30.30 -5.12
N ARG A 781 31.51 -30.33 -5.40
CA ARG A 781 30.70 -31.55 -5.47
C ARG A 781 29.76 -31.53 -6.66
N GLY A 782 29.22 -32.69 -7.02
CA GLY A 782 28.26 -32.79 -8.12
C GLY A 782 28.02 -34.22 -8.58
N TRP A 783 27.26 -34.33 -9.66
CA TRP A 783 27.02 -35.58 -10.38
C TRP A 783 27.62 -35.56 -11.78
N TYR A 784 28.01 -36.76 -12.23
CA TYR A 784 28.36 -37.05 -13.60
C TYR A 784 27.46 -38.17 -14.16
N PHE A 785 26.76 -37.88 -15.26
CA PHE A 785 25.90 -38.82 -15.96
C PHE A 785 26.67 -39.58 -17.05
N GLY A 786 27.51 -40.51 -16.62
CA GLY A 786 28.30 -41.37 -17.49
C GLY A 786 29.03 -42.45 -16.71
N ASP A 787 30.05 -43.02 -17.36
CA ASP A 787 30.85 -44.11 -16.82
C ASP A 787 31.80 -43.67 -15.70
N LEU A 788 31.88 -44.45 -14.62
CA LEU A 788 32.70 -44.18 -13.43
C LEU A 788 34.19 -44.15 -13.74
N ASP A 789 34.68 -45.07 -14.56
CA ASP A 789 36.10 -45.16 -14.91
C ASP A 789 36.51 -43.97 -15.77
N HIS A 790 35.71 -43.63 -16.79
CA HIS A 790 35.96 -42.45 -17.61
C HIS A 790 35.96 -41.16 -16.78
N PHE A 791 35.01 -41.01 -15.86
CA PHE A 791 34.97 -39.84 -14.98
C PHE A 791 36.22 -39.78 -14.11
N THR A 792 36.55 -40.87 -13.41
CA THR A 792 37.65 -40.92 -12.43
C THR A 792 39.02 -40.78 -13.09
N GLN A 793 39.21 -41.31 -14.30
CA GLN A 793 40.52 -41.30 -14.99
C GLN A 793 40.72 -40.08 -15.88
N THR A 794 39.64 -39.46 -16.39
CA THR A 794 39.73 -38.40 -17.41
C THR A 794 39.12 -37.09 -16.94
N VAL A 795 37.81 -37.07 -16.69
CA VAL A 795 37.06 -35.81 -16.47
C VAL A 795 37.46 -35.17 -15.14
N PHE A 796 37.50 -35.96 -14.08
CA PHE A 796 37.72 -35.48 -12.73
C PHE A 796 39.17 -34.99 -12.50
N PRO A 797 40.23 -35.70 -12.93
CA PRO A 797 41.59 -35.17 -12.88
C PRO A 797 41.75 -33.89 -13.73
N ALA A 798 41.11 -33.82 -14.90
CA ALA A 798 41.14 -32.61 -15.73
C ALA A 798 40.47 -31.42 -15.03
N MET A 799 39.37 -31.66 -14.31
CA MET A 799 38.67 -30.62 -13.53
C MET A 799 39.52 -30.08 -12.38
N LEU A 800 40.26 -30.95 -11.69
CA LEU A 800 41.11 -30.57 -10.55
C LEU A 800 42.50 -30.07 -10.98
N SER A 801 42.82 -30.11 -12.27
CA SER A 801 44.14 -29.77 -12.80
C SER A 801 44.56 -28.34 -12.43
N GLY A 802 45.76 -28.22 -11.88
CA GLY A 802 46.33 -26.94 -11.46
C GLY A 802 45.72 -26.35 -10.18
N MET A 803 44.78 -27.02 -9.50
CA MET A 803 44.31 -26.63 -8.17
C MET A 803 45.25 -27.17 -7.06
N PRO A 804 45.18 -26.65 -5.83
CA PRO A 804 45.81 -27.29 -4.68
C PRO A 804 45.35 -28.75 -4.53
N THR A 805 46.14 -29.60 -3.87
CA THR A 805 45.70 -30.97 -3.56
C THR A 805 44.48 -30.92 -2.61
N PRO A 806 43.37 -31.60 -2.94
CA PRO A 806 42.22 -31.69 -2.03
C PRO A 806 42.59 -32.34 -0.69
N ASP A 807 41.96 -31.92 0.39
CA ASP A 807 42.10 -32.50 1.73
C ASP A 807 41.58 -33.95 1.76
N ASN A 808 40.47 -34.18 1.05
CA ASN A 808 39.94 -35.51 0.75
C ASN A 808 39.07 -35.46 -0.50
N THR A 809 38.83 -36.63 -1.07
CA THR A 809 38.06 -36.80 -2.30
C THR A 809 37.21 -38.05 -2.20
N THR A 810 35.97 -37.97 -2.65
CA THR A 810 35.04 -39.09 -2.77
C THR A 810 34.49 -39.14 -4.18
N VAL A 811 34.43 -40.33 -4.76
CA VAL A 811 33.78 -40.62 -6.04
C VAL A 811 33.08 -41.95 -5.88
N GLN A 812 31.77 -41.96 -6.04
CA GLN A 812 30.96 -43.16 -5.85
C GLN A 812 29.79 -43.19 -6.81
N GLU A 813 29.47 -44.39 -7.27
CA GLU A 813 28.31 -44.64 -8.10
C GLU A 813 27.09 -45.01 -7.25
N TYR A 814 25.95 -44.42 -7.56
CA TYR A 814 24.68 -44.67 -6.89
C TYR A 814 23.58 -44.94 -7.90
N GLY A 815 22.66 -45.84 -7.54
CA GLY A 815 21.37 -45.94 -8.23
C GLY A 815 20.56 -44.66 -8.09
N TRP A 816 19.65 -44.38 -9.02
CA TRP A 816 18.92 -43.10 -9.10
C TRP A 816 18.27 -42.64 -7.79
N LEU A 817 17.53 -43.52 -7.11
CA LEU A 817 16.86 -43.15 -5.85
C LEU A 817 17.86 -42.87 -4.73
N THR A 818 18.86 -43.72 -4.57
CA THR A 818 19.93 -43.54 -3.56
C THR A 818 20.73 -42.26 -3.83
N ALA A 819 20.95 -41.92 -5.10
CA ALA A 819 21.57 -40.65 -5.44
C ALA A 819 20.72 -39.46 -4.97
N LEU A 820 19.41 -39.47 -5.22
CA LEU A 820 18.48 -38.45 -4.71
C LEU A 820 18.49 -38.38 -3.18
N GLU A 821 18.50 -39.52 -2.48
CA GLU A 821 18.62 -39.58 -1.01
C GLU A 821 19.91 -38.92 -0.51
N ASN A 822 21.04 -39.17 -1.19
CA ASN A 822 22.34 -38.62 -0.79
C ASN A 822 22.41 -37.09 -0.89
N ILE A 823 21.60 -36.45 -1.74
CA ILE A 823 21.57 -34.99 -1.90
C ILE A 823 20.36 -34.34 -1.22
N ALA A 824 19.51 -35.12 -0.52
CA ALA A 824 18.32 -34.65 0.17
C ALA A 824 18.61 -33.98 1.54
N GLU A 825 19.89 -33.74 1.86
CA GLU A 825 20.34 -33.12 3.12
C GLU A 825 19.82 -33.81 4.40
N GLY A 826 19.63 -35.12 4.33
CA GLY A 826 19.17 -35.94 5.46
C GLY A 826 17.65 -36.09 5.57
N GLU A 827 16.87 -35.44 4.69
CA GLU A 827 15.42 -35.63 4.61
C GLU A 827 15.05 -36.91 3.85
N PRO A 828 14.03 -37.66 4.28
CA PRO A 828 13.54 -38.80 3.53
C PRO A 828 12.89 -38.37 2.23
N LEU A 829 13.07 -39.14 1.14
CA LEU A 829 12.39 -38.84 -0.13
C LEU A 829 10.86 -38.85 0.00
N ARG A 830 10.30 -39.73 0.82
CA ARG A 830 8.86 -39.76 1.07
C ARG A 830 8.51 -38.72 2.12
N GLU A 831 7.68 -37.78 1.72
CA GLU A 831 7.28 -36.64 2.54
C GLU A 831 5.79 -36.68 2.88
N PRO A 832 5.38 -36.32 4.11
CA PRO A 832 3.98 -36.37 4.49
C PRO A 832 3.14 -35.28 3.81
N LEU A 833 1.88 -35.63 3.53
CA LEU A 833 0.89 -34.70 2.98
C LEU A 833 0.29 -33.79 4.06
N THR A 834 0.16 -34.32 5.27
CA THR A 834 -0.35 -33.62 6.46
C THR A 834 0.67 -33.71 7.58
N GLY A 835 0.78 -32.68 8.43
CA GLY A 835 1.75 -32.67 9.54
C GLY A 835 3.22 -32.50 9.12
N TYR A 836 3.49 -32.06 7.89
CA TYR A 836 4.83 -31.64 7.48
C TYR A 836 5.28 -30.46 8.35
N ASN A 837 6.40 -30.61 9.05
CA ASN A 837 6.85 -29.71 10.12
C ASN A 837 8.31 -29.25 9.96
N ASN A 838 8.86 -29.30 8.75
CA ASN A 838 10.18 -28.76 8.49
C ASN A 838 10.09 -27.23 8.38
N HIS A 839 10.63 -26.54 9.38
CA HIS A 839 10.57 -25.11 9.53
C HIS A 839 11.95 -24.57 9.89
N GLN A 840 12.30 -23.40 9.36
CA GLN A 840 13.60 -22.76 9.58
C GLN A 840 13.44 -21.25 9.76
N THR A 841 14.38 -20.61 10.44
CA THR A 841 14.42 -19.16 10.65
C THR A 841 15.67 -18.63 9.97
N PHE A 842 15.50 -17.98 8.81
CA PHE A 842 16.63 -17.61 7.97
C PHE A 842 16.36 -16.38 7.10
N TYR A 843 17.44 -15.85 6.54
CA TYR A 843 17.45 -14.84 5.49
C TYR A 843 18.41 -15.28 4.38
N THR A 844 18.04 -14.99 3.14
CA THR A 844 18.80 -15.45 1.97
C THR A 844 18.71 -14.45 0.84
N LYS A 845 19.75 -14.46 0.01
CA LYS A 845 19.78 -13.80 -1.28
C LYS A 845 20.41 -14.72 -2.30
N SER A 846 20.18 -14.40 -3.56
CA SER A 846 20.86 -15.02 -4.70
C SER A 846 21.64 -14.01 -5.51
N VAL A 847 22.67 -14.46 -6.20
CA VAL A 847 23.33 -13.73 -7.30
C VAL A 847 23.43 -14.67 -8.49
N VAL A 848 22.98 -14.21 -9.65
CA VAL A 848 23.07 -14.97 -10.91
C VAL A 848 24.01 -14.25 -11.85
N THR A 849 24.94 -14.95 -12.48
CA THR A 849 25.91 -14.37 -13.42
C THR A 849 25.68 -14.91 -14.82
N ARG A 850 25.82 -14.08 -15.85
CA ARG A 850 25.71 -14.52 -17.25
C ARG A 850 26.99 -15.15 -17.78
N GLU A 851 26.86 -16.05 -18.75
CA GLU A 851 27.99 -16.66 -19.47
C GLU A 851 28.83 -15.62 -20.22
N ALA A 852 28.20 -14.59 -20.77
CA ALA A 852 28.88 -13.51 -21.49
C ALA A 852 29.69 -12.58 -20.56
N LYS A 853 29.40 -12.61 -19.25
CA LYS A 853 30.07 -11.79 -18.22
C LYS A 853 30.44 -12.65 -17.01
N PRO A 854 31.40 -13.58 -17.17
CA PRO A 854 31.83 -14.45 -16.09
C PRO A 854 32.50 -13.65 -14.96
N LEU A 855 32.65 -14.28 -13.79
CA LEU A 855 33.22 -13.63 -12.62
C LEU A 855 34.73 -13.39 -12.78
N SER A 856 35.18 -12.20 -12.41
CA SER A 856 36.59 -11.88 -12.30
C SER A 856 37.20 -12.55 -11.07
N LYS A 857 38.50 -12.85 -11.13
CA LYS A 857 39.24 -13.33 -9.96
C LYS A 857 39.20 -12.32 -8.80
N VAL A 858 39.14 -11.02 -9.11
CA VAL A 858 39.03 -9.94 -8.11
C VAL A 858 37.71 -10.02 -7.35
N ALA A 859 36.59 -10.24 -8.05
CA ALA A 859 35.28 -10.41 -7.42
C ALA A 859 35.23 -11.65 -6.52
N LEU A 860 35.74 -12.78 -7.01
CA LEU A 860 35.85 -14.01 -6.22
C LEU A 860 36.73 -13.82 -4.98
N ALA A 861 37.89 -13.17 -5.12
CA ALA A 861 38.77 -12.87 -3.99
C ALA A 861 38.12 -11.92 -2.98
N SER A 862 37.32 -10.95 -3.44
CA SER A 862 36.53 -10.08 -2.58
C SER A 862 35.48 -10.86 -1.79
N TYR A 863 34.73 -11.74 -2.46
CA TYR A 863 33.72 -12.61 -1.84
C TYR A 863 34.32 -13.53 -0.76
N PHE A 864 35.41 -14.24 -1.07
CA PHE A 864 36.07 -15.12 -0.10
C PHE A 864 36.78 -14.35 1.02
N ARG A 865 37.30 -13.14 0.75
CA ARG A 865 37.83 -12.27 1.80
C ARG A 865 36.75 -11.88 2.80
N TYR A 866 35.55 -11.55 2.33
CA TYR A 866 34.42 -11.29 3.21
C TYR A 866 34.06 -12.51 4.08
N ILE A 867 34.05 -13.71 3.49
CA ILE A 867 33.86 -14.97 4.24
C ILE A 867 34.92 -15.16 5.34
N ILE A 868 36.19 -14.93 5.03
CA ILE A 868 37.28 -15.09 6.00
C ILE A 868 37.20 -14.04 7.10
N ASP A 869 36.99 -12.78 6.74
CA ASP A 869 37.03 -11.65 7.66
C ASP A 869 35.79 -11.61 8.58
N LYS A 870 34.63 -12.02 8.08
CA LYS A 870 33.33 -11.88 8.77
C LYS A 870 32.61 -13.20 9.01
N GLY A 871 32.75 -14.18 8.12
CA GLY A 871 32.00 -15.43 8.17
C GLY A 871 32.41 -16.33 9.33
N PHE A 872 33.70 -16.59 9.52
CA PHE A 872 34.16 -17.49 10.60
C PHE A 872 34.01 -16.93 12.01
N THR A 873 33.77 -15.62 12.13
CA THR A 873 33.51 -14.95 13.41
C THR A 873 32.03 -14.65 13.64
N ALA A 874 31.15 -15.01 12.68
CA ALA A 874 29.72 -14.82 12.82
C ALA A 874 29.16 -15.65 13.98
N ALA A 875 28.27 -15.06 14.78
CA ALA A 875 27.62 -15.73 15.92
C ALA A 875 26.40 -16.58 15.51
N PHE A 876 26.23 -16.85 14.21
CA PHE A 876 25.05 -17.51 13.65
C PHE A 876 25.43 -18.41 12.46
N PRO A 877 24.74 -19.55 12.24
CA PRO A 877 25.01 -20.41 11.10
C PRO A 877 24.80 -19.72 9.75
N TRP A 878 25.69 -19.97 8.80
CA TRP A 878 25.53 -19.56 7.40
C TRP A 878 26.17 -20.58 6.48
N ASN A 879 25.62 -20.68 5.26
CA ASN A 879 26.16 -21.50 4.18
C ASN A 879 26.01 -20.76 2.85
N THR A 880 26.82 -21.13 1.87
CA THR A 880 26.78 -20.57 0.52
C THR A 880 26.95 -21.66 -0.51
N PHE A 881 26.18 -21.60 -1.58
CA PHE A 881 26.25 -22.52 -2.70
C PHE A 881 26.56 -21.73 -3.98
N ILE A 882 27.52 -22.21 -4.78
CA ILE A 882 27.83 -21.67 -6.11
C ILE A 882 27.60 -22.78 -7.11
N SER A 883 26.42 -22.82 -7.71
CA SER A 883 26.01 -23.92 -8.58
C SER A 883 26.24 -23.58 -10.04
N LEU A 884 26.86 -24.50 -10.79
CA LEU A 884 26.98 -24.42 -12.24
C LEU A 884 25.60 -24.61 -12.86
N TYR A 885 25.08 -23.55 -13.46
CA TYR A 885 23.73 -23.49 -14.00
C TYR A 885 23.72 -23.83 -15.50
N GLY A 886 24.31 -22.98 -16.33
CA GLY A 886 24.39 -23.14 -17.78
C GLY A 886 25.73 -23.72 -18.25
N GLY A 887 26.34 -23.03 -19.20
CA GLY A 887 27.59 -23.39 -19.85
C GLY A 887 27.40 -24.42 -20.97
N LYS A 888 28.54 -24.83 -21.55
CA LYS A 888 28.60 -25.69 -22.74
C LYS A 888 27.68 -26.91 -22.64
N ASP A 889 26.89 -27.10 -23.69
CA ASP A 889 25.87 -28.14 -23.91
C ASP A 889 24.73 -28.21 -22.88
N SER A 890 24.65 -27.30 -21.91
CA SER A 890 23.58 -27.31 -20.90
C SER A 890 22.21 -27.23 -21.58
N GLN A 891 21.29 -28.12 -21.19
CA GLN A 891 19.93 -28.11 -21.72
C GLN A 891 19.10 -26.94 -21.19
N ILE A 892 19.55 -26.26 -20.13
CA ILE A 892 18.93 -25.01 -19.64
C ILE A 892 19.02 -23.90 -20.69
N ASN A 893 20.08 -23.90 -21.50
CA ASN A 893 20.34 -22.92 -22.55
C ASN A 893 19.59 -23.20 -23.85
N THR A 894 18.95 -24.37 -23.97
CA THR A 894 18.33 -24.81 -25.22
C THR A 894 17.04 -24.06 -25.55
N PRO A 895 16.11 -23.83 -24.59
CA PRO A 895 14.94 -22.99 -24.85
C PRO A 895 15.33 -21.54 -25.15
N ALA A 896 14.59 -20.91 -26.07
CA ALA A 896 14.74 -19.48 -26.34
C ALA A 896 14.41 -18.66 -25.07
N ALA A 897 15.05 -17.49 -24.90
CA ALA A 897 14.88 -16.65 -23.72
C ALA A 897 13.44 -16.15 -23.52
N ASP A 898 12.65 -16.06 -24.59
CA ASP A 898 11.24 -15.67 -24.59
C ASP A 898 10.28 -16.87 -24.66
N SER A 899 10.78 -18.10 -24.53
CA SER A 899 9.96 -19.31 -24.53
C SER A 899 9.10 -19.45 -23.28
N ALA A 900 9.49 -18.79 -22.17
CA ALA A 900 8.83 -18.83 -20.88
C ALA A 900 9.09 -17.51 -20.14
N ALA A 901 8.30 -17.18 -19.12
CA ALA A 901 8.54 -16.00 -18.30
C ALA A 901 9.87 -16.07 -17.53
N TYR A 902 10.38 -17.26 -17.23
CA TYR A 902 11.75 -17.44 -16.79
C TYR A 902 12.73 -17.22 -17.96
N SER A 903 13.44 -16.09 -17.96
CA SER A 903 14.26 -15.62 -19.08
C SER A 903 15.78 -15.83 -18.90
N HIS A 904 16.24 -16.29 -17.73
CA HIS A 904 17.67 -16.41 -17.39
C HIS A 904 18.31 -17.68 -18.01
N ARG A 905 18.25 -17.81 -19.34
CA ARG A 905 18.69 -19.00 -20.11
C ARG A 905 20.20 -19.05 -20.38
N ASP A 906 20.90 -17.93 -20.25
CA ASP A 906 22.34 -17.73 -20.47
C ASP A 906 23.13 -17.55 -19.16
N SER A 907 22.59 -18.06 -18.05
CA SER A 907 23.22 -17.97 -16.72
C SER A 907 24.30 -19.02 -16.55
N LEU A 908 25.49 -18.62 -16.09
CA LEU A 908 26.60 -19.51 -15.80
C LEU A 908 26.57 -20.01 -14.35
N TRP A 909 26.56 -19.08 -13.38
CA TRP A 909 26.55 -19.39 -11.95
C TRP A 909 25.28 -18.88 -11.29
N VAL A 910 24.75 -19.66 -10.35
CA VAL A 910 23.73 -19.22 -9.41
C VAL A 910 24.27 -19.39 -8.00
N PHE A 911 24.34 -18.29 -7.27
CA PHE A 911 24.70 -18.24 -5.87
C PHE A 911 23.44 -18.33 -5.03
N GLN A 912 23.49 -19.13 -3.97
CA GLN A 912 22.55 -19.09 -2.87
C GLN A 912 23.32 -18.79 -1.59
N ASN A 913 23.12 -17.60 -1.04
CA ASN A 913 23.75 -17.17 0.20
C ASN A 913 22.69 -17.17 1.30
N ILE A 914 22.87 -17.96 2.35
CA ILE A 914 21.88 -18.14 3.41
C ILE A 914 22.54 -17.98 4.79
N GLY A 915 21.88 -17.23 5.65
CA GLY A 915 22.19 -17.15 7.08
C GLY A 915 20.95 -17.49 7.90
N SER A 916 21.13 -18.22 9.00
CA SER A 916 20.04 -18.76 9.82
C SER A 916 20.26 -18.44 11.29
N SER A 917 19.19 -18.47 12.08
CA SER A 917 19.31 -18.45 13.54
C SER A 917 20.02 -19.71 14.07
N ALA A 918 20.49 -19.65 15.32
CA ALA A 918 20.97 -20.84 16.03
C ALA A 918 19.88 -21.94 16.00
N ASP A 919 20.29 -23.17 15.70
CA ASP A 919 19.41 -24.34 15.52
C ASP A 919 18.28 -24.14 14.50
N ARG A 920 18.36 -23.11 13.64
CA ARG A 920 17.34 -22.70 12.66
C ARG A 920 16.00 -22.31 13.30
N LEU A 921 15.96 -22.00 14.59
CA LEU A 921 14.74 -21.60 15.31
C LEU A 921 14.77 -20.12 15.74
N PRO A 922 13.63 -19.47 15.99
CA PRO A 922 13.61 -18.09 16.49
C PRO A 922 14.35 -17.94 17.83
N PRO A 923 14.87 -16.75 18.16
CA PRO A 923 14.70 -15.47 17.46
C PRO A 923 15.62 -15.28 16.24
N PHE A 924 15.21 -14.41 15.32
CA PHE A 924 16.04 -13.97 14.19
C PHE A 924 16.90 -12.78 14.57
N SER A 925 18.20 -12.82 14.27
CA SER A 925 19.12 -11.70 14.48
C SER A 925 19.25 -10.83 13.22
N PRO A 926 19.10 -9.49 13.31
CA PRO A 926 19.34 -8.59 12.17
C PRO A 926 20.77 -8.66 11.59
N GLU A 927 21.75 -9.10 12.39
CA GLU A 927 23.14 -9.29 11.94
C GLU A 927 23.23 -10.32 10.79
N ILE A 928 22.31 -11.28 10.75
CA ILE A 928 22.20 -12.27 9.68
C ILE A 928 21.91 -11.56 8.34
N THR A 929 20.98 -10.60 8.34
CA THR A 929 20.64 -9.82 7.15
C THR A 929 21.84 -8.99 6.70
N THR A 930 22.50 -8.29 7.63
CA THR A 930 23.70 -7.49 7.32
C THR A 930 24.83 -8.33 6.74
N PHE A 931 25.05 -9.54 7.26
CA PHE A 931 26.07 -10.45 6.74
C PHE A 931 25.75 -10.95 5.33
N VAL A 932 24.53 -11.43 5.09
CA VAL A 932 24.14 -11.95 3.77
C VAL A 932 24.11 -10.82 2.72
N ASP A 933 23.61 -9.63 3.06
CA ASP A 933 23.65 -8.46 2.19
C ASP A 933 25.11 -8.07 1.86
N GLY A 934 25.98 -8.02 2.88
CA GLY A 934 27.39 -7.71 2.72
C GLY A 934 28.16 -8.75 1.90
N LEU A 935 27.80 -10.02 2.03
CA LEU A 935 28.38 -11.11 1.26
C LEU A 935 28.01 -11.02 -0.23
N ASN A 936 26.74 -10.72 -0.55
CA ASN A 936 26.32 -10.42 -1.92
C ASN A 936 27.06 -9.19 -2.47
N ALA A 937 27.09 -8.10 -1.72
CA ALA A 937 27.74 -6.85 -2.10
C ALA A 937 29.24 -7.02 -2.35
N ALA A 938 29.93 -7.82 -1.53
CA ALA A 938 31.35 -8.11 -1.69
C ALA A 938 31.69 -8.71 -3.06
N LEU A 939 30.78 -9.50 -3.64
CA LEU A 939 30.92 -10.04 -4.99
C LEU A 939 30.56 -8.99 -6.05
N THR A 940 29.38 -8.36 -5.93
CA THR A 940 28.84 -7.48 -6.98
C THR A 940 29.58 -6.15 -7.10
N ASP A 941 29.96 -5.55 -5.96
CA ASP A 941 30.64 -4.25 -5.93
C ASP A 941 32.07 -4.34 -6.45
N ALA A 942 32.70 -5.51 -6.30
CA ALA A 942 34.04 -5.80 -6.81
C ALA A 942 34.09 -6.04 -8.32
N GLN A 943 32.93 -6.13 -8.99
CA GLN A 943 32.81 -6.22 -10.44
C GLN A 943 31.64 -5.35 -10.92
N PRO A 944 31.79 -4.02 -10.89
CA PRO A 944 30.69 -3.11 -11.19
C PRO A 944 30.19 -3.27 -12.63
N ASP A 945 31.03 -3.67 -13.57
CA ASP A 945 30.66 -3.96 -14.97
C ASP A 945 30.00 -5.33 -15.18
N GLY A 946 29.82 -6.11 -14.11
CA GLY A 946 29.08 -7.37 -14.10
C GLY A 946 27.63 -7.22 -14.52
N ASP A 947 27.03 -8.33 -14.93
CA ASP A 947 25.61 -8.44 -15.29
C ASP A 947 24.98 -9.47 -14.33
N PHE A 948 24.50 -8.94 -13.21
CA PHE A 948 24.01 -9.71 -12.08
C PHE A 948 22.49 -9.69 -12.03
N LEU A 949 21.88 -10.87 -11.87
CA LEU A 949 20.45 -11.05 -11.69
C LEU A 949 20.18 -11.78 -10.36
N ALA A 950 18.92 -12.10 -10.08
CA ALA A 950 18.53 -12.93 -8.94
C ALA A 950 17.67 -14.12 -9.39
N TYR A 951 17.59 -15.17 -8.58
CA TYR A 951 16.83 -16.38 -8.87
C TYR A 951 15.50 -16.38 -8.10
N PRO A 952 14.33 -16.37 -8.76
CA PRO A 952 13.04 -16.17 -8.09
C PRO A 952 12.61 -17.29 -7.14
N ASN A 953 13.14 -18.52 -7.29
CA ASN A 953 12.91 -19.59 -6.32
C ASN A 953 13.70 -19.39 -5.01
N TYR A 954 14.77 -18.58 -5.01
CA TYR A 954 15.46 -18.11 -3.81
C TYR A 954 14.97 -16.70 -3.46
N LEU A 955 13.66 -16.61 -3.26
CA LEU A 955 12.94 -15.36 -3.11
C LEU A 955 13.50 -14.51 -1.97
N ASP A 956 13.86 -13.26 -2.29
CA ASP A 956 14.32 -12.27 -1.34
C ASP A 956 13.18 -11.29 -1.02
N PRO A 957 12.51 -11.43 0.14
CA PRO A 957 11.39 -10.58 0.51
C PRO A 957 11.81 -9.14 0.87
N ALA A 958 13.11 -8.84 0.97
CA ALA A 958 13.59 -7.48 1.22
C ALA A 958 13.63 -6.62 -0.06
N LEU A 959 13.61 -7.24 -1.24
CA LEU A 959 13.53 -6.50 -2.51
C LEU A 959 12.18 -5.77 -2.61
N THR A 960 12.24 -4.50 -3.01
CA THR A 960 11.04 -3.77 -3.42
C THR A 960 10.43 -4.43 -4.66
N PRO A 961 9.13 -4.20 -4.95
CA PRO A 961 8.50 -4.75 -6.16
C PRO A 961 9.24 -4.37 -7.46
N ALA A 962 9.83 -3.18 -7.52
CA ALA A 962 10.59 -2.72 -8.69
C ALA A 962 11.94 -3.44 -8.83
N GLU A 963 12.67 -3.64 -7.74
CA GLU A 963 13.93 -4.39 -7.75
C GLU A 963 13.70 -5.86 -8.08
N ALA A 964 12.65 -6.48 -7.52
CA ALA A 964 12.25 -7.84 -7.86
C ALA A 964 11.86 -7.96 -9.34
N ALA A 965 11.11 -6.99 -9.88
CA ALA A 965 10.75 -6.95 -11.30
C ALA A 965 11.98 -6.93 -12.21
N ASP A 966 12.97 -6.09 -11.89
CA ASP A 966 14.20 -5.96 -12.67
C ASP A 966 15.08 -7.21 -12.55
N LEU A 967 15.35 -7.67 -11.33
CA LEU A 967 16.29 -8.78 -11.07
C LEU A 967 15.75 -10.16 -11.44
N TYR A 968 14.43 -10.39 -11.38
CA TYR A 968 13.84 -11.70 -11.69
C TYR A 968 13.33 -11.84 -13.12
N TYR A 969 12.95 -10.75 -13.77
CA TYR A 969 12.30 -10.80 -15.08
C TYR A 969 12.97 -9.90 -16.12
N GLY A 970 13.48 -8.74 -15.68
CA GLY A 970 13.89 -7.65 -16.55
C GLY A 970 12.69 -6.94 -17.21
N PRO A 971 12.91 -5.76 -17.82
CA PRO A 971 11.84 -4.87 -18.24
C PRO A 971 10.95 -5.46 -19.36
N ALA A 972 11.52 -6.20 -20.31
CA ALA A 972 10.78 -6.76 -21.44
C ALA A 972 9.79 -7.86 -20.99
N THR A 973 10.29 -8.84 -20.24
CA THR A 973 9.48 -9.93 -19.66
C THR A 973 8.44 -9.38 -18.71
N TYR A 974 8.83 -8.46 -17.80
CA TYR A 974 7.90 -7.89 -16.83
C TYR A 974 6.77 -7.12 -17.52
N GLY A 975 7.07 -6.33 -18.56
CA GLY A 975 6.06 -5.63 -19.35
C GLY A 975 5.05 -6.57 -20.01
N LYS A 976 5.50 -7.72 -20.54
CA LYS A 976 4.61 -8.75 -21.09
C LYS A 976 3.75 -9.40 -19.99
N LEU A 977 4.35 -9.72 -18.84
CA LEU A 977 3.64 -10.29 -17.69
C LEU A 977 2.57 -9.34 -17.15
N VAL A 978 2.83 -8.04 -17.07
CA VAL A 978 1.83 -7.03 -16.64
C VAL A 978 0.63 -7.00 -17.57
N LYS A 979 0.84 -7.11 -18.89
CA LYS A 979 -0.28 -7.22 -19.85
C LYS A 979 -1.12 -8.48 -19.60
N ILE A 980 -0.47 -9.64 -19.54
CA ILE A 980 -1.16 -10.92 -19.32
C ILE A 980 -1.92 -10.90 -17.99
N LYS A 981 -1.30 -10.37 -16.93
CA LYS A 981 -1.92 -10.16 -15.62
C LYS A 981 -3.18 -9.30 -15.73
N GLY A 982 -3.11 -8.18 -16.46
CA GLY A 982 -4.27 -7.30 -16.68
C GLY A 982 -5.42 -8.00 -17.40
N ASP A 983 -5.12 -8.92 -18.32
CA ASP A 983 -6.13 -9.64 -19.09
C ASP A 983 -6.84 -10.74 -18.30
N VAL A 984 -6.13 -11.46 -17.42
CA VAL A 984 -6.70 -12.63 -16.71
C VAL A 984 -6.95 -12.44 -15.22
N ASP A 985 -6.39 -11.38 -14.63
CA ASP A 985 -6.63 -11.02 -13.23
C ASP A 985 -6.56 -9.48 -13.02
N PRO A 986 -7.48 -8.72 -13.63
CA PRO A 986 -7.54 -7.26 -13.47
C PRO A 986 -7.84 -6.82 -12.04
N GLY A 987 -8.50 -7.67 -11.23
CA GLY A 987 -8.79 -7.42 -9.81
C GLY A 987 -7.59 -7.65 -8.87
N ALA A 988 -6.48 -8.13 -9.43
CA ALA A 988 -5.31 -8.59 -8.70
C ALA A 988 -5.69 -9.56 -7.57
N VAL A 989 -6.57 -10.53 -7.85
CA VAL A 989 -7.02 -11.59 -6.93
C VAL A 989 -5.82 -12.38 -6.44
N PHE A 990 -4.97 -12.86 -7.36
CA PHE A 990 -3.70 -13.51 -7.02
C PHE A 990 -2.66 -12.43 -6.72
N TRP A 991 -2.33 -12.26 -5.45
CA TRP A 991 -1.51 -11.14 -5.00
C TRP A 991 -0.58 -11.53 -3.85
N ASN A 992 0.64 -11.02 -3.89
CA ASN A 992 1.62 -11.01 -2.81
C ASN A 992 2.47 -9.72 -2.95
N PRO A 993 3.37 -9.38 -2.00
CA PRO A 993 4.12 -8.13 -2.04
C PRO A 993 4.92 -7.89 -3.33
N GLN A 994 5.44 -8.93 -3.99
CA GLN A 994 6.23 -8.82 -5.23
C GLN A 994 5.47 -9.30 -6.48
N ALA A 995 4.15 -9.44 -6.38
CA ALA A 995 3.32 -9.90 -7.49
C ALA A 995 3.44 -8.99 -8.73
N ILE A 996 3.27 -9.59 -9.90
CA ILE A 996 3.25 -8.87 -11.18
C ILE A 996 2.20 -7.75 -11.12
N GLY A 997 2.59 -6.53 -11.50
CA GLY A 997 1.76 -5.33 -11.47
C GLY A 997 1.99 -4.42 -10.26
N ASN A 998 2.70 -4.87 -9.22
CA ASN A 998 3.01 -4.03 -8.05
C ASN A 998 4.17 -3.04 -8.29
N ALA A 999 5.01 -3.25 -9.32
CA ALA A 999 6.08 -2.32 -9.64
C ALA A 999 5.51 -1.10 -10.39
N VAL A 1000 5.56 0.07 -9.76
CA VAL A 1000 5.43 1.34 -10.49
C VAL A 1000 6.76 1.58 -11.18
N LEU A 1001 6.89 1.07 -12.41
CA LEU A 1001 8.01 1.47 -13.26
C LEU A 1001 7.87 2.98 -13.46
N THR A 1002 8.85 3.74 -12.96
CA THR A 1002 9.05 5.14 -13.28
C THR A 1002 9.21 5.23 -14.80
N LEU A 1003 8.09 5.49 -15.48
CA LEU A 1003 7.88 5.64 -16.92
C LEU A 1003 9.15 5.64 -17.79
N ALA A 1004 9.44 4.48 -18.40
CA ALA A 1004 10.05 4.39 -19.73
C ALA A 1004 9.01 4.70 -20.83
N LEU A 1005 8.24 5.79 -20.66
CA LEU A 1005 7.36 6.37 -21.70
C LEU A 1005 7.69 7.84 -21.96
N VAL A 1006 8.91 8.26 -21.59
CA VAL A 1006 9.52 9.48 -22.13
C VAL A 1006 10.50 9.01 -23.20
N PHE A 1007 10.22 9.35 -24.47
CA PHE A 1007 11.01 9.07 -25.69
C PHE A 1007 10.81 7.73 -26.41
N PRO A 1008 9.95 7.68 -27.45
CA PRO A 1008 9.91 6.58 -28.42
C PRO A 1008 11.06 6.59 -29.46
N TRP A 1009 12.10 7.43 -29.30
CA TRP A 1009 13.13 7.67 -30.34
C TRP A 1009 14.56 7.34 -29.91
N ALA A 1010 14.77 6.68 -28.76
CA ALA A 1010 16.09 6.26 -28.30
C ALA A 1010 16.31 4.75 -28.45
N THR A 1011 16.08 4.22 -29.66
CA THR A 1011 16.55 2.88 -30.06
C THR A 1011 17.42 2.99 -31.30
N SER A 1012 18.52 3.74 -31.20
CA SER A 1012 19.70 3.54 -32.05
C SER A 1012 20.89 4.29 -31.45
N ASN A 1013 21.90 3.52 -31.00
CA ASN A 1013 23.27 3.95 -30.75
C ASN A 1013 23.50 5.15 -29.80
N VAL A 1014 23.46 4.92 -28.48
CA VAL A 1014 24.30 5.65 -27.51
C VAL A 1014 24.72 4.68 -26.40
N SER A 1015 26.00 4.68 -26.05
CA SER A 1015 26.63 3.71 -25.15
C SER A 1015 26.12 3.79 -23.70
N SER A 1016 26.12 2.64 -23.03
CA SER A 1016 25.66 2.37 -21.66
C SER A 1016 26.43 3.08 -20.53
N ALA A 1017 27.34 4.01 -20.84
CA ALA A 1017 28.14 4.71 -19.84
C ALA A 1017 27.45 5.94 -19.22
N LEU A 1018 26.51 6.59 -19.93
CA LEU A 1018 25.94 7.87 -19.49
C LEU A 1018 24.82 7.76 -18.43
N PHE A 1019 24.11 6.63 -18.38
CA PHE A 1019 23.02 6.42 -17.40
C PHE A 1019 23.52 6.10 -15.98
N ARG A 1020 24.76 5.60 -15.83
CA ARG A 1020 25.34 5.30 -14.51
C ARG A 1020 25.83 6.54 -13.76
N VAL A 1021 26.29 7.58 -14.46
CA VAL A 1021 26.82 8.81 -13.84
C VAL A 1021 25.71 9.57 -13.10
N ILE A 1022 24.47 9.57 -13.61
CA ILE A 1022 23.33 10.27 -13.00
C ILE A 1022 22.82 9.54 -11.75
N SER A 1023 22.92 8.21 -11.69
CA SER A 1023 22.48 7.42 -10.52
C SER A 1023 23.42 7.46 -9.32
N VAL A 1024 24.72 7.71 -9.56
CA VAL A 1024 25.74 7.78 -8.50
C VAL A 1024 25.79 9.17 -7.84
N ASP A 1025 25.50 10.24 -8.58
CA ASP A 1025 25.51 11.60 -8.02
C ASP A 1025 24.29 11.94 -7.13
N VAL A 1026 23.15 11.28 -7.32
CA VAL A 1026 21.97 11.49 -6.45
C VAL A 1026 22.20 10.89 -5.05
N ARG A 1027 23.00 9.81 -4.93
CA ARG A 1027 23.40 9.27 -3.61
C ARG A 1027 24.45 10.14 -2.91
N ARG A 1028 25.29 10.85 -3.67
CA ARG A 1028 26.32 11.75 -3.11
C ARG A 1028 25.78 13.11 -2.67
N ALA A 1029 24.71 13.60 -3.31
CA ALA A 1029 24.03 14.83 -2.90
C ALA A 1029 23.21 14.68 -1.60
N LEU A 1030 22.80 13.45 -1.25
CA LEU A 1030 22.04 13.16 -0.03
C LEU A 1030 22.91 12.83 1.20
N SER A 1031 24.24 12.79 1.07
CA SER A 1031 25.18 12.49 2.17
C SER A 1031 25.97 13.71 2.68
N ILE A 1032 25.60 14.94 2.32
CA ILE A 1032 26.23 16.18 2.81
C ILE A 1032 25.18 17.10 3.45
N LEU A 1033 24.53 16.62 4.51
CA LEU A 1033 23.92 17.48 5.53
C LEU A 1033 24.18 16.81 6.89
N PRO A 1034 24.85 17.47 7.85
CA PRO A 1034 25.13 16.85 9.13
C PRO A 1034 23.82 16.77 9.94
N TYR A 1035 23.34 15.55 10.13
CA TYR A 1035 22.38 15.23 11.18
C TYR A 1035 23.14 15.21 12.51
N HIS A 1036 22.96 16.25 13.32
CA HIS A 1036 23.31 16.19 14.75
C HIS A 1036 22.04 15.85 15.54
N PRO A 1037 22.06 14.81 16.40
CA PRO A 1037 21.02 14.56 17.39
C PRO A 1037 21.27 15.40 18.64
N VAL A 1038 20.22 15.65 19.44
CA VAL A 1038 20.13 16.09 20.87
C VAL A 1038 18.94 17.07 20.99
N TYR A 1039 17.74 16.56 21.30
CA TYR A 1039 17.09 16.36 22.61
C TYR A 1039 16.13 17.50 23.00
N GLY A 1040 14.95 17.11 23.51
CA GLY A 1040 13.97 17.98 24.16
C GLY A 1040 12.57 17.39 24.08
#